data_AF-A0A350HZ50-F1
#
_entry.id   AF-A0A350HZ50-F1
#
_cell.length_a   1.000
_cell.length_b   1.000
_cell.length_c   1.000
_cell.angle_alpha   90.00
_cell.angle_beta   90.00
_cell.angle_gamma   90.00
#
_symmetry.space_group_name_H-M   'P 1'
#
loop_
_entity.id
_entity.type
_entity.pdbx_description
1 polymer ?
#
loop_
_entity_poly.entity_id
_entity_poly.type
_entity_poly.pdbx_seq_one_letter_code
_entity_poly.pdbx_strand_id
1 'polypeptide(L)'
;AATGNPIETKKSLVGRVIEEKTGMDFDRFTRSILLAQGGFDTFLKADAEQKSKILEQITGTEIYSNISQRVHERQRAEREKLDLLQAEISGIVILEPEQVQAIQEDLEAKQHEQGKLAAQSTETDKAIKWLTTMDDLKKEIRGLAGEEVKLKERAEAFIPGRTRLERAIKAASLDGSHATLTSLRKQQSDDQTEMKKEEAALPAVKAAAKAKTEALEIAEGLLLKTRESLKTASPLIQNIRSLDQKLAQQTKAISEISDDCSKASAKIETEKQTLNKEKEKRRKCEQSLASVIQYTTEHARDEWLIGGLTGIEEQCGSLIVRQKEIIQKETDLKEAKTIIAVATKKLDAALKQSGIHRQELEGITKNLQKDKNILNEILGEKQLREYRDTKDGLLRETAYIKKIVELEYHRAKLEDGKPCPLCGSDEHPFAKGNIPSHGALEKEINALTQLIDKAEDQERVIKQREQTEAEAHHKLSAIEKVESNAANDKKMAENAMATLENDLVTLRSNFEALKLAVSEKLQPLGIKVIPESEISPLLDTLQSRLRSWQEQVSQKTTIEKQITDIDSEIKRLGAVMEAQGKTLKNEQAKGVELQSEYAAANDERKQLYGDKQPDDEERLLNKAVTDAENTEKNIRDLNTTLQQQLTSAKSTVESLKKRLEQRGPDLEKKSVTFSGALLAAGFADEPAFLEARLSLEDRNILSSQAEELAHAKTELTARQKDRQSSLAAEKKKQLTDKALEDLQLMQKELEATRNVLSDVVAALKHKLNENTASVERIKTKHSAVGLQRNEYQRWEKLHQLIGSADGKKYRNFAQGLTFELMVSHANQQLVKMTDRYQLIRDASQPLELNVMDHYQAGQIRSTKNLSGGESFIVSLTLALGLSKMASKKVRVDSLFLDEGFGTLDEEALETALETLSGLQQDGKLIGIISHVSALKERINTQIKISPVSGGRSTVSGPGCKRQIPSSG
;
A
#
# COMPACT_ATOMS: atom_id res chain seq x y z
N ALA A 1 -77.11 8.64 -22.90
CA ALA A 1 -77.69 7.95 -24.06
C ALA A 1 -78.53 8.92 -24.90
N ALA A 2 -77.89 9.82 -25.66
CA ALA A 2 -78.58 10.88 -26.41
C ALA A 2 -78.25 10.92 -27.92
N THR A 3 -77.52 9.93 -28.45
CA THR A 3 -76.99 9.99 -29.84
C THR A 3 -77.57 8.96 -30.80
N GLY A 4 -78.43 8.04 -30.37
CA GLY A 4 -79.07 7.06 -31.27
C GLY A 4 -78.12 6.05 -31.95
N ASN A 5 -76.82 6.11 -31.70
CA ASN A 5 -75.83 5.17 -32.25
C ASN A 5 -75.70 3.92 -31.36
N PRO A 6 -75.56 2.72 -31.95
CA PRO A 6 -75.38 1.48 -31.19
C PRO A 6 -74.06 1.51 -30.40
N ILE A 7 -74.12 1.13 -29.10
CA ILE A 7 -72.99 1.18 -28.15
C ILE A 7 -71.85 0.22 -28.58
N GLU A 8 -72.20 -0.94 -29.15
CA GLU A 8 -71.29 -1.89 -29.78
C GLU A 8 -72.13 -2.80 -30.70
N THR A 9 -71.59 -3.21 -31.85
CA THR A 9 -72.30 -4.03 -32.84
C THR A 9 -71.87 -5.51 -32.82
N LYS A 10 -70.72 -5.84 -32.20
CA LYS A 10 -70.25 -7.23 -32.02
C LYS A 10 -70.76 -7.86 -30.72
N LYS A 11 -71.71 -8.80 -30.81
CA LYS A 11 -72.37 -9.48 -29.68
C LYS A 11 -71.42 -10.02 -28.58
N SER A 12 -70.22 -10.48 -28.92
CA SER A 12 -69.24 -11.01 -27.96
C SER A 12 -68.51 -9.93 -27.14
N LEU A 13 -68.44 -8.69 -27.65
CA LEU A 13 -67.77 -7.57 -26.99
C LEU A 13 -68.75 -6.67 -26.22
N VAL A 14 -70.05 -6.77 -26.52
CA VAL A 14 -71.11 -6.00 -25.86
C VAL A 14 -71.03 -6.12 -24.33
N GLY A 15 -70.86 -7.32 -23.78
CA GLY A 15 -70.77 -7.52 -22.32
C GLY A 15 -69.60 -6.76 -21.68
N ARG A 16 -68.41 -6.85 -22.30
CA ARG A 16 -67.18 -6.21 -21.80
C ARG A 16 -67.23 -4.68 -21.92
N VAL A 17 -67.81 -4.16 -23.00
CA VAL A 17 -68.00 -2.71 -23.21
C VAL A 17 -69.05 -2.16 -22.24
N ILE A 18 -70.10 -2.95 -21.93
CA ILE A 18 -71.07 -2.60 -20.88
C ILE A 18 -70.34 -2.51 -19.53
N GLU A 19 -69.56 -3.53 -19.16
CA GLU A 19 -68.77 -3.55 -17.91
C GLU A 19 -67.82 -2.35 -17.76
N GLU A 20 -67.08 -1.99 -18.82
CA GLU A 20 -66.20 -0.81 -18.81
C GLU A 20 -66.96 0.50 -18.64
N LYS A 21 -68.17 0.61 -19.20
CA LYS A 21 -68.97 1.84 -19.19
C LYS A 21 -69.81 2.00 -17.92
N THR A 22 -70.35 0.91 -17.39
CA THR A 22 -71.20 0.90 -16.18
C THR A 22 -70.41 0.63 -14.91
N GLY A 23 -69.18 0.11 -15.04
CA GLY A 23 -68.37 -0.35 -13.92
C GLY A 23 -68.93 -1.61 -13.25
N MET A 24 -69.90 -2.30 -13.86
CA MET A 24 -70.58 -3.48 -13.31
C MET A 24 -70.91 -4.50 -14.41
N ASP A 25 -70.70 -5.79 -14.12
CA ASP A 25 -71.13 -6.90 -14.99
C ASP A 25 -72.63 -7.17 -14.91
N PHE A 26 -73.13 -8.03 -15.80
CA PHE A 26 -74.56 -8.37 -15.91
C PHE A 26 -75.12 -8.98 -14.61
N ASP A 27 -74.36 -9.86 -13.96
CA ASP A 27 -74.72 -10.49 -12.69
C ASP A 27 -74.71 -9.45 -11.54
N ARG A 28 -73.81 -8.48 -11.57
CA ARG A 28 -73.68 -7.40 -10.59
C ARG A 28 -74.79 -6.36 -10.71
N PHE A 29 -75.20 -6.02 -11.94
CA PHE A 29 -76.36 -5.16 -12.20
C PHE A 29 -77.65 -5.81 -11.68
N THR A 30 -77.86 -7.10 -11.97
CA THR A 30 -79.05 -7.86 -11.53
C THR A 30 -79.06 -8.22 -10.05
N ARG A 31 -77.95 -8.06 -9.31
CA ARG A 31 -77.92 -8.32 -7.86
C ARG A 31 -77.88 -7.06 -6.99
N SER A 32 -77.38 -5.94 -7.52
CA SER A 32 -77.18 -4.70 -6.76
C SER A 32 -78.15 -3.56 -7.12
N ILE A 33 -78.69 -3.54 -8.36
CA ILE A 33 -79.53 -2.45 -8.89
C ILE A 33 -80.95 -2.92 -9.20
N LEU A 34 -81.12 -4.18 -9.63
CA LEU A 34 -82.40 -4.76 -9.99
C LEU A 34 -82.73 -5.91 -9.03
N LEU A 35 -83.75 -5.74 -8.18
CA LEU A 35 -84.31 -6.82 -7.38
C LEU A 35 -85.19 -7.68 -8.29
N ALA A 36 -84.55 -8.50 -9.13
CA ALA A 36 -85.22 -9.54 -9.91
C ALA A 36 -85.72 -10.63 -8.95
N GLN A 37 -86.87 -11.24 -9.28
CA GLN A 37 -87.45 -12.38 -8.57
C GLN A 37 -86.37 -13.39 -8.10
N GLY A 38 -86.14 -13.46 -6.78
CA GLY A 38 -85.21 -14.41 -6.15
C GLY A 38 -83.71 -14.01 -6.08
N GLY A 39 -83.29 -12.87 -6.63
CA GLY A 39 -81.87 -12.48 -6.68
C GLY A 39 -81.21 -12.20 -5.32
N PHE A 40 -81.91 -11.54 -4.40
CA PHE A 40 -81.41 -11.26 -3.04
C PHE A 40 -81.62 -12.44 -2.08
N ASP A 41 -82.67 -13.24 -2.28
CA ASP A 41 -82.87 -14.51 -1.56
C ASP A 41 -81.73 -15.50 -1.88
N THR A 42 -81.18 -15.44 -3.10
CA THR A 42 -79.95 -16.15 -3.49
C THR A 42 -78.71 -15.64 -2.74
N PHE A 43 -78.60 -14.33 -2.49
CA PHE A 43 -77.53 -13.76 -1.65
C PHE A 43 -77.63 -14.21 -0.18
N LEU A 44 -78.84 -14.28 0.38
CA LEU A 44 -79.07 -14.81 1.73
C LEU A 44 -78.70 -16.31 1.84
N LYS A 45 -79.01 -17.08 0.80
CA LYS A 45 -78.75 -18.54 0.74
C LYS A 45 -77.33 -18.90 0.30
N ALA A 46 -76.56 -17.96 -0.25
CA ALA A 46 -75.17 -18.17 -0.68
C ALA A 46 -74.25 -18.58 0.48
N ASP A 47 -73.18 -19.31 0.16
CA ASP A 47 -72.18 -19.67 1.15
C ASP A 47 -71.30 -18.46 1.55
N ALA A 48 -70.56 -18.60 2.65
CA ALA A 48 -69.75 -17.53 3.22
C ALA A 48 -68.65 -17.01 2.26
N GLU A 49 -68.15 -17.82 1.33
CA GLU A 49 -67.09 -17.42 0.40
C GLU A 49 -67.66 -16.64 -0.79
N GLN A 50 -68.84 -17.02 -1.28
CA GLN A 50 -69.60 -16.26 -2.26
C GLN A 50 -70.06 -14.91 -1.69
N LYS A 51 -70.56 -14.88 -0.45
CA LYS A 51 -70.91 -13.64 0.26
C LYS A 51 -69.68 -12.74 0.47
N SER A 52 -68.55 -13.31 0.89
CA SER A 52 -67.28 -12.59 1.05
C SER A 52 -66.86 -11.89 -0.25
N LYS A 53 -66.89 -12.58 -1.40
CA LYS A 53 -66.51 -11.99 -2.69
C LYS A 53 -67.43 -10.85 -3.11
N ILE A 54 -68.74 -11.02 -2.92
CA ILE A 54 -69.74 -9.99 -3.23
C ILE A 54 -69.53 -8.74 -2.36
N LEU A 55 -69.32 -8.92 -1.05
CA LEU A 55 -69.02 -7.83 -0.13
C LEU A 55 -67.68 -7.16 -0.46
N GLU A 56 -66.67 -7.93 -0.90
CA GLU A 56 -65.35 -7.42 -1.29
C GLU A 56 -65.45 -6.37 -2.39
N GLN A 57 -66.24 -6.68 -3.42
CA GLN A 57 -66.37 -5.87 -4.63
C GLN A 57 -67.33 -4.69 -4.47
N ILE A 58 -68.28 -4.76 -3.52
CA ILE A 58 -69.20 -3.66 -3.21
C ILE A 58 -68.53 -2.63 -2.29
N THR A 59 -67.73 -3.09 -1.32
CA THR A 59 -67.18 -2.25 -0.26
C THR A 59 -65.71 -1.88 -0.51
N GLY A 60 -65.08 -2.48 -1.52
CA GLY A 60 -63.70 -2.22 -1.91
C GLY A 60 -62.67 -2.75 -0.90
N THR A 61 -62.96 -3.87 -0.24
CA THR A 61 -62.07 -4.47 0.77
C THR A 61 -60.91 -5.29 0.18
N GLU A 62 -60.73 -5.27 -1.14
CA GLU A 62 -59.61 -5.92 -1.86
C GLU A 62 -58.23 -5.50 -1.35
N ILE A 63 -58.11 -4.24 -0.88
CA ILE A 63 -56.89 -3.73 -0.27
C ILE A 63 -56.45 -4.54 0.95
N TYR A 64 -57.39 -5.07 1.73
CA TYR A 64 -57.10 -5.86 2.94
C TYR A 64 -56.59 -7.26 2.59
N SER A 65 -57.08 -7.85 1.50
CA SER A 65 -56.51 -9.08 0.92
C SER A 65 -55.05 -8.88 0.52
N ASN A 66 -54.74 -7.78 -0.18
CA ASN A 66 -53.39 -7.45 -0.62
C ASN A 66 -52.44 -7.16 0.55
N ILE A 67 -52.92 -6.47 1.59
CA ILE A 67 -52.13 -6.23 2.82
C ILE A 67 -51.84 -7.57 3.53
N SER A 68 -52.84 -8.44 3.67
CA SER A 68 -52.70 -9.76 4.28
C SER A 68 -51.64 -10.63 3.58
N GLN A 69 -51.66 -10.64 2.24
CA GLN A 69 -50.68 -11.37 1.42
C GLN A 69 -49.27 -10.77 1.54
N ARG A 70 -49.14 -9.43 1.44
CA ARG A 70 -47.85 -8.75 1.59
C ARG A 70 -47.20 -8.95 2.95
N VAL A 71 -47.99 -9.00 4.02
CA VAL A 71 -47.48 -9.29 5.37
C VAL A 71 -46.94 -10.72 5.44
N HIS A 72 -47.63 -11.70 4.84
CA HIS A 72 -47.15 -13.08 4.76
C HIS A 72 -45.87 -13.21 3.92
N GLU A 73 -45.82 -12.57 2.75
CA GLU A 73 -44.61 -12.54 1.91
C GLU A 73 -43.43 -11.88 2.62
N ARG A 74 -43.67 -10.76 3.33
CA ARG A 74 -42.62 -10.06 4.06
C ARG A 74 -42.11 -10.87 5.24
N GLN A 75 -42.99 -11.50 6.01
CA GLN A 75 -42.59 -12.40 7.10
C GLN A 75 -41.73 -13.55 6.57
N ARG A 76 -42.12 -14.17 5.44
CA ARG A 76 -41.33 -15.23 4.79
C ARG A 76 -39.95 -14.74 4.36
N ALA A 77 -39.87 -13.57 3.73
CA ALA A 77 -38.59 -12.99 3.30
C ALA A 77 -37.66 -12.68 4.49
N GLU A 78 -38.19 -12.15 5.60
CA GLU A 78 -37.35 -11.90 6.79
C GLU A 78 -36.92 -13.19 7.50
N ARG A 79 -37.73 -14.27 7.41
CA ARG A 79 -37.35 -15.61 7.87
C ARG A 79 -36.21 -16.19 7.04
N GLU A 80 -36.31 -16.13 5.72
CA GLU A 80 -35.27 -16.65 4.82
C GLU A 80 -33.93 -15.93 5.03
N LYS A 81 -33.93 -14.61 5.25
CA LYS A 81 -32.72 -13.87 5.62
C LYS A 81 -32.14 -14.31 6.96
N LEU A 82 -32.99 -14.59 7.95
CA LEU A 82 -32.56 -15.07 9.26
C LEU A 82 -31.91 -16.46 9.14
N ASP A 83 -32.53 -17.35 8.36
CA ASP A 83 -32.03 -18.71 8.11
C ASP A 83 -30.68 -18.68 7.35
N LEU A 84 -30.52 -17.78 6.37
CA LEU A 84 -29.25 -17.59 5.66
C LEU A 84 -28.13 -17.12 6.61
N LEU A 85 -28.39 -16.12 7.45
CA LEU A 85 -27.40 -15.63 8.41
C LEU A 85 -27.03 -16.70 9.46
N GLN A 86 -27.97 -17.57 9.84
CA GLN A 86 -27.68 -18.71 10.73
C GLN A 86 -26.86 -19.81 10.06
N ALA A 87 -27.14 -20.10 8.78
CA ALA A 87 -26.34 -21.03 8.00
C ALA A 87 -24.90 -20.54 7.82
N GLU A 88 -24.71 -19.23 7.62
CA GLU A 88 -23.40 -18.61 7.51
C GLU A 88 -22.55 -18.67 8.79
N ILE A 89 -23.17 -18.66 9.97
CA ILE A 89 -22.47 -18.85 11.25
C ILE A 89 -22.06 -20.32 11.41
N SER A 90 -22.94 -21.24 11.04
CA SER A 90 -22.71 -22.69 11.15
C SER A 90 -21.56 -23.19 10.26
N GLY A 91 -21.22 -22.44 9.20
CA GLY A 91 -20.10 -22.75 8.31
C GLY A 91 -18.72 -22.26 8.77
N ILE A 92 -18.63 -21.50 9.86
CA ILE A 92 -17.33 -21.00 10.38
C ILE A 92 -16.82 -21.96 11.45
N VAL A 93 -15.68 -22.60 11.20
CA VAL A 93 -15.01 -23.50 12.14
C VAL A 93 -14.13 -22.67 13.08
N ILE A 94 -14.30 -22.88 14.39
CA ILE A 94 -13.46 -22.31 15.47
C ILE A 94 -12.79 -23.47 16.20
N LEU A 95 -11.56 -23.28 16.64
CA LEU A 95 -10.84 -24.22 17.50
C LEU A 95 -11.43 -24.21 18.91
N GLU A 96 -11.57 -25.40 19.50
CA GLU A 96 -12.03 -25.53 20.89
C GLU A 96 -11.04 -24.85 21.86
N PRO A 97 -11.50 -24.31 23.01
CA PRO A 97 -10.63 -23.63 23.97
C PRO A 97 -9.41 -24.46 24.40
N GLU A 98 -9.58 -25.77 24.56
CA GLU A 98 -8.50 -26.71 24.88
C GLU A 98 -7.45 -26.81 23.76
N GLN A 99 -7.88 -26.74 22.49
CA GLN A 99 -6.97 -26.75 21.34
C GLN A 99 -6.21 -25.44 21.21
N VAL A 100 -6.85 -24.31 21.47
CA VAL A 100 -6.19 -22.99 21.51
C VAL A 100 -5.14 -22.98 22.61
N GLN A 101 -5.46 -23.47 23.80
CA GLN A 101 -4.53 -23.56 24.91
C GLN A 101 -3.34 -24.48 24.58
N ALA A 102 -3.59 -25.68 24.01
CA ALA A 102 -2.52 -26.59 23.61
C ALA A 102 -1.59 -25.98 22.54
N ILE A 103 -2.13 -25.25 21.57
CA ILE A 103 -1.33 -24.55 20.54
C ILE A 103 -0.53 -23.39 21.16
N GLN A 104 -1.12 -22.68 22.14
CA GLN A 104 -0.44 -21.61 22.86
C GLN A 104 0.74 -22.13 23.68
N GLU A 105 0.54 -23.23 24.42
CA GLU A 105 1.59 -23.91 25.20
C GLU A 105 2.70 -24.45 24.30
N ASP A 106 2.36 -25.05 23.15
CA ASP A 106 3.35 -25.52 22.16
C ASP A 106 4.12 -24.33 21.54
N LEU A 107 3.43 -23.23 21.24
CA LEU A 107 4.06 -22.01 20.74
C LEU A 107 5.07 -21.45 21.76
N GLU A 108 4.71 -21.37 23.04
CA GLU A 108 5.60 -20.90 24.11
C GLU A 108 6.80 -21.83 24.28
N ALA A 109 6.58 -23.15 24.28
CA ALA A 109 7.66 -24.14 24.36
C ALA A 109 8.64 -24.00 23.18
N LYS A 110 8.14 -23.85 21.96
CA LYS A 110 8.95 -23.69 20.74
C LYS A 110 9.68 -22.35 20.68
N GLN A 111 9.08 -21.27 21.17
CA GLN A 111 9.75 -19.98 21.30
C GLN A 111 10.89 -20.02 22.33
N HIS A 112 10.68 -20.71 23.45
CA HIS A 112 11.73 -20.89 24.45
C HIS A 112 12.89 -21.74 23.92
N GLU A 113 12.60 -22.82 23.17
CA GLU A 113 13.59 -23.63 22.45
C GLU A 113 14.38 -22.78 21.42
N GLN A 114 13.70 -21.89 20.70
CA GLN A 114 14.31 -20.96 19.75
C GLN A 114 15.26 -19.98 20.45
N GLY A 115 14.88 -19.48 21.62
CA GLY A 115 15.73 -18.63 22.45
C GLY A 115 17.01 -19.33 22.92
N LYS A 116 16.90 -20.60 23.32
CA LYS A 116 18.07 -21.43 23.70
C LYS A 116 19.02 -21.65 22.53
N LEU A 117 18.51 -22.04 21.37
CA LEU A 117 19.32 -22.25 20.16
C LEU A 117 19.98 -20.95 19.70
N ALA A 118 19.29 -19.81 19.79
CA ALA A 118 19.86 -18.51 19.48
C ALA A 118 21.03 -18.16 20.43
N ALA A 119 20.90 -18.42 21.73
CA ALA A 119 21.99 -18.22 22.68
C ALA A 119 23.21 -19.10 22.32
N GLN A 120 23.00 -20.38 22.05
CA GLN A 120 24.06 -21.33 21.66
C GLN A 120 24.76 -20.92 20.36
N SER A 121 24.01 -20.46 19.35
CA SER A 121 24.56 -19.94 18.09
C SER A 121 25.42 -18.69 18.35
N THR A 122 24.96 -17.75 19.20
CA THR A 122 25.78 -16.56 19.51
C THR A 122 27.07 -16.88 20.26
N GLU A 123 27.06 -17.92 21.11
CA GLU A 123 28.24 -18.39 21.83
C GLU A 123 29.23 -19.08 20.89
N THR A 124 28.71 -19.91 19.98
CA THR A 124 29.48 -20.59 18.94
C THR A 124 30.11 -19.59 17.96
N ASP A 125 29.39 -18.55 17.54
CA ASP A 125 29.93 -17.48 16.70
C ASP A 125 31.04 -16.66 17.38
N LYS A 126 30.91 -16.38 18.68
CA LYS A 126 31.98 -15.73 19.46
C LYS A 126 33.24 -16.60 19.47
N ALA A 127 33.07 -17.91 19.65
CA ALA A 127 34.16 -18.87 19.64
C ALA A 127 34.84 -18.97 18.25
N ILE A 128 34.06 -18.99 17.16
CA ILE A 128 34.57 -18.95 15.77
C ILE A 128 35.38 -17.69 15.52
N LYS A 129 34.81 -16.50 15.83
CA LYS A 129 35.49 -15.20 15.63
C LYS A 129 36.81 -15.09 16.40
N TRP A 130 36.83 -15.63 17.62
CA TRP A 130 38.06 -15.68 18.41
C TRP A 130 39.12 -16.56 17.75
N LEU A 131 38.77 -17.78 17.31
CA LEU A 131 39.70 -18.68 16.63
C LEU A 131 40.21 -18.13 15.29
N THR A 132 39.36 -17.46 14.49
CA THR A 132 39.81 -16.81 13.24
C THR A 132 40.79 -15.68 13.52
N THR A 133 40.50 -14.83 14.53
CA THR A 133 41.40 -13.75 14.94
C THR A 133 42.76 -14.31 15.39
N MET A 134 42.76 -15.45 16.10
CA MET A 134 44.00 -16.13 16.47
C MET A 134 44.78 -16.70 15.28
N ASP A 135 44.10 -17.24 14.27
CA ASP A 135 44.75 -17.76 13.06
C ASP A 135 45.36 -16.64 12.21
N ASP A 136 44.65 -15.52 12.08
CA ASP A 136 45.14 -14.33 11.36
C ASP A 136 46.38 -13.73 12.04
N LEU A 137 46.36 -13.57 13.37
CA LEU A 137 47.54 -13.15 14.13
C LEU A 137 48.73 -14.11 13.94
N LYS A 138 48.49 -15.43 13.85
CA LYS A 138 49.55 -16.42 13.57
C LYS A 138 50.09 -16.28 12.14
N LYS A 139 49.25 -15.95 11.14
CA LYS A 139 49.68 -15.69 9.76
C LYS A 139 50.51 -14.41 9.67
N GLU A 140 50.07 -13.34 10.32
CA GLU A 140 50.81 -12.07 10.39
C GLU A 140 52.20 -12.26 11.03
N ILE A 141 52.27 -12.99 12.14
CA ILE A 141 53.56 -13.31 12.80
C ILE A 141 54.47 -14.13 11.86
N ARG A 142 53.92 -15.09 11.10
CA ARG A 142 54.69 -15.84 10.09
C ARG A 142 55.19 -14.95 8.96
N GLY A 143 54.37 -14.00 8.50
CA GLY A 143 54.77 -13.01 7.49
C GLY A 143 55.92 -12.12 7.97
N LEU A 144 55.80 -11.57 9.18
CA LEU A 144 56.84 -10.75 9.81
C LEU A 144 58.16 -11.53 10.03
N ALA A 145 58.08 -12.82 10.36
CA ALA A 145 59.27 -13.68 10.45
C ALA A 145 59.96 -13.84 9.08
N GLY A 146 59.21 -13.86 7.98
CA GLY A 146 59.78 -13.86 6.62
C GLY A 146 60.46 -12.54 6.26
N GLU A 147 59.92 -11.41 6.70
CA GLU A 147 60.56 -10.09 6.55
C GLU A 147 61.85 -9.97 7.38
N GLU A 148 61.89 -10.58 8.57
CA GLU A 148 63.06 -10.62 9.44
C GLU A 148 64.24 -11.31 8.76
N VAL A 149 63.99 -12.43 8.07
CA VAL A 149 65.01 -13.14 7.29
C VAL A 149 65.58 -12.25 6.18
N LYS A 150 64.72 -11.59 5.38
CA LYS A 150 65.17 -10.71 4.29
C LYS A 150 65.95 -9.50 4.79
N LEU A 151 65.52 -8.90 5.90
CA LEU A 151 66.23 -7.78 6.51
C LEU A 151 67.59 -8.22 7.07
N LYS A 152 67.67 -9.43 7.62
CA LYS A 152 68.92 -10.03 8.09
C LYS A 152 69.89 -10.29 6.93
N GLU A 153 69.43 -10.85 5.83
CA GLU A 153 70.23 -11.03 4.61
C GLU A 153 70.76 -9.68 4.07
N ARG A 154 69.92 -8.63 4.06
CA ARG A 154 70.34 -7.29 3.63
C ARG A 154 71.34 -6.66 4.60
N ALA A 155 71.18 -6.87 5.91
CA ALA A 155 72.14 -6.43 6.91
C ALA A 155 73.49 -7.17 6.80
N GLU A 156 73.46 -8.47 6.49
CA GLU A 156 74.65 -9.28 6.25
C GLU A 156 75.38 -8.84 4.97
N ALA A 157 74.64 -8.56 3.89
CA ALA A 157 75.20 -8.02 2.64
C ALA A 157 75.87 -6.64 2.82
N PHE A 158 75.45 -5.85 3.81
CA PHE A 158 76.01 -4.53 4.12
C PHE A 158 77.20 -4.56 5.12
N ILE A 159 77.60 -5.72 5.64
CA ILE A 159 78.77 -5.86 6.53
C ILE A 159 80.05 -5.23 5.93
N PRO A 160 80.39 -5.40 4.64
CA PRO A 160 81.55 -4.75 4.03
C PRO A 160 81.45 -3.22 4.03
N GLY A 161 80.26 -2.65 3.81
CA GLY A 161 80.01 -1.21 3.85
C GLY A 161 80.14 -0.63 5.26
N ARG A 162 79.62 -1.35 6.26
CA ARG A 162 79.73 -1.00 7.68
C ARG A 162 81.16 -1.04 8.18
N THR A 163 81.92 -2.07 7.84
CA THR A 163 83.34 -2.18 8.21
C THR A 163 84.19 -1.11 7.51
N ARG A 164 83.87 -0.75 6.26
CA ARG A 164 84.49 0.38 5.55
C ARG A 164 84.19 1.72 6.22
N LEU A 165 82.96 1.96 6.65
CA LEU A 165 82.57 3.16 7.41
C LEU A 165 83.29 3.23 8.77
N GLU A 166 83.35 2.13 9.52
CA GLU A 166 84.04 2.07 10.81
C GLU A 166 85.56 2.34 10.67
N ARG A 167 86.20 1.82 9.61
CA ARG A 167 87.61 2.12 9.31
C ARG A 167 87.81 3.59 8.89
N ALA A 168 86.87 4.16 8.13
CA ALA A 168 86.92 5.55 7.71
C ALA A 168 86.78 6.55 8.87
N ILE A 169 85.91 6.24 9.85
CA ILE A 169 85.72 7.05 11.06
C ILE A 169 87.00 7.00 11.92
N LYS A 170 87.62 5.83 12.04
CA LYS A 170 88.91 5.67 12.74
C LYS A 170 90.05 6.43 12.03
N ALA A 171 90.11 6.38 10.70
CA ALA A 171 91.09 7.16 9.93
C ALA A 171 90.89 8.68 10.13
N ALA A 172 89.66 9.18 10.08
CA ALA A 172 89.37 10.60 10.27
C ALA A 172 89.84 11.15 11.64
N SER A 173 89.91 10.29 12.68
CA SER A 173 90.42 10.68 14.00
C SER A 173 91.94 10.91 14.06
N LEU A 174 92.70 10.41 13.08
CA LEU A 174 94.16 10.50 13.01
C LEU A 174 94.66 11.58 12.02
N ASP A 175 93.77 12.22 11.27
CA ASP A 175 94.12 13.22 10.25
C ASP A 175 94.90 14.42 10.84
N GLY A 176 94.57 14.85 12.06
CA GLY A 176 95.27 15.94 12.75
C GLY A 176 96.71 15.59 13.15
N SER A 177 96.93 14.36 13.60
CA SER A 177 98.26 13.86 13.99
C SER A 177 99.16 13.64 12.76
N HIS A 178 98.60 13.13 11.66
CA HIS A 178 99.30 12.93 10.39
C HIS A 178 99.74 14.29 9.78
N ALA A 179 98.84 15.27 9.72
CA ALA A 179 99.16 16.61 9.18
C ALA A 179 100.32 17.29 9.92
N THR A 180 100.38 17.11 11.25
CA THR A 180 101.45 17.66 12.10
C THR A 180 102.81 16.98 11.80
N LEU A 181 102.83 15.67 11.60
CA LEU A 181 104.05 14.91 11.29
C LEU A 181 104.60 15.24 9.89
N THR A 182 103.72 15.40 8.88
CA THR A 182 104.12 15.76 7.51
C THR A 182 104.76 17.15 7.46
N SER A 183 104.26 18.10 8.25
CA SER A 183 104.83 19.46 8.35
C SER A 183 106.26 19.46 8.91
N LEU A 184 106.52 18.67 9.96
CA LEU A 184 107.85 18.50 10.57
C LEU A 184 108.85 17.78 9.65
N ARG A 185 108.42 16.76 8.90
CA ARG A 185 109.26 16.06 7.89
C ARG A 185 109.75 17.01 6.80
N LYS A 186 108.89 17.94 6.35
CA LYS A 186 109.24 18.95 5.35
C LYS A 186 110.31 19.92 5.85
N GLN A 187 110.16 20.43 7.07
CA GLN A 187 111.14 21.32 7.70
C GLN A 187 112.52 20.65 7.90
N GLN A 188 112.58 19.33 8.12
CA GLN A 188 113.84 18.58 8.23
C GLN A 188 114.60 18.43 6.91
N SER A 189 113.89 18.28 5.81
CA SER A 189 114.49 18.26 4.48
C SER A 189 115.11 19.61 4.10
N ASP A 190 114.40 20.70 4.38
CA ASP A 190 114.80 22.06 3.99
C ASP A 190 116.09 22.51 4.70
N ASP A 191 116.22 22.24 6.01
CA ASP A 191 117.43 22.59 6.78
C ASP A 191 118.68 21.77 6.39
N GLN A 192 118.50 20.55 5.86
CA GLN A 192 119.60 19.68 5.42
C GLN A 192 120.17 20.09 4.05
N THR A 193 119.34 20.69 3.20
CA THR A 193 119.78 21.33 1.96
C THR A 193 120.53 22.63 2.20
N GLU A 194 120.16 23.41 3.22
CA GLU A 194 120.83 24.67 3.58
C GLU A 194 122.26 24.43 4.11
N MET A 195 122.49 23.36 4.89
CA MET A 195 123.81 23.03 5.47
C MET A 195 124.89 22.74 4.41
N LYS A 196 124.54 22.01 3.34
CA LYS A 196 125.49 21.64 2.27
C LYS A 196 125.94 22.85 1.44
N LYS A 197 125.15 23.91 1.40
CA LYS A 197 125.42 25.14 0.65
C LYS A 197 126.45 26.04 1.35
N GLU A 198 126.41 26.10 2.68
CA GLU A 198 127.31 26.92 3.50
C GLU A 198 128.75 26.35 3.60
N GLU A 199 128.94 25.03 3.59
CA GLU A 199 130.29 24.40 3.64
C GLU A 199 131.15 24.72 2.39
N ALA A 200 130.55 25.02 1.24
CA ALA A 200 131.25 25.32 -0.01
C ALA A 200 131.77 26.78 -0.12
N ALA A 201 131.26 27.72 0.70
CA ALA A 201 131.51 29.16 0.57
C ALA A 201 132.67 29.71 1.43
N LEU A 202 133.22 28.90 2.35
CA LEU A 202 134.18 29.32 3.40
C LEU A 202 135.51 29.95 2.93
N PRO A 203 136.13 29.56 1.79
CA PRO A 203 137.43 30.11 1.37
C PRO A 203 137.36 31.56 0.85
N ALA A 204 136.24 31.95 0.23
CA ALA A 204 136.09 33.27 -0.42
C ALA A 204 135.91 34.42 0.59
N VAL A 205 135.24 34.15 1.72
CA VAL A 205 134.94 35.13 2.78
C VAL A 205 136.21 35.62 3.49
N LYS A 206 137.27 34.80 3.53
CA LYS A 206 138.54 35.13 4.23
C LYS A 206 139.36 36.22 3.54
N ALA A 207 139.25 36.37 2.21
CA ALA A 207 139.97 37.41 1.46
C ALA A 207 139.26 38.79 1.52
N ALA A 208 137.93 38.80 1.56
CA ALA A 208 137.12 40.01 1.59
C ALA A 208 137.24 40.79 2.91
N ALA A 209 137.47 40.11 4.05
CA ALA A 209 137.59 40.74 5.37
C ALA A 209 138.74 41.74 5.51
N LYS A 210 139.82 41.61 4.72
CA LYS A 210 141.01 42.47 4.83
C LYS A 210 140.84 43.85 4.15
N ALA A 211 139.97 43.95 3.15
CA ALA A 211 139.77 45.17 2.35
C ALA A 211 138.74 46.15 2.94
N LYS A 212 137.88 45.71 3.88
CA LYS A 212 136.82 46.55 4.45
C LYS A 212 137.21 47.32 5.71
N THR A 213 138.32 46.95 6.35
CA THR A 213 138.93 47.67 7.48
C THR A 213 139.29 49.13 7.14
N GLU A 214 139.79 49.40 5.93
CA GLU A 214 140.25 50.74 5.52
C GLU A 214 139.11 51.68 5.09
N ALA A 215 137.93 51.15 4.77
CA ALA A 215 136.78 51.96 4.33
C ALA A 215 135.98 52.59 5.49
N LEU A 216 136.19 52.11 6.72
CA LEU A 216 135.39 52.46 7.90
C LEU A 216 135.62 53.89 8.40
N GLU A 217 136.85 54.39 8.36
CA GLU A 217 137.20 55.71 8.88
C GLU A 217 136.53 56.88 8.12
N ILE A 218 136.12 56.68 6.86
CA ILE A 218 135.53 57.74 6.03
C ILE A 218 134.02 57.94 6.32
N ALA A 219 133.32 56.89 6.74
CA ALA A 219 131.87 56.91 6.85
C ALA A 219 131.37 57.52 8.19
N GLU A 220 132.21 57.54 9.23
CA GLU A 220 131.90 58.12 10.55
C GLU A 220 131.62 59.64 10.51
N GLY A 221 132.20 60.37 9.54
CA GLY A 221 132.01 61.82 9.40
C GLY A 221 130.67 62.27 8.79
N LEU A 222 129.97 61.39 8.05
CA LEU A 222 128.74 61.76 7.30
C LEU A 222 127.46 61.64 8.14
N LEU A 223 127.47 60.76 9.14
CA LEU A 223 126.34 60.38 10.00
C LEU A 223 125.89 61.50 10.96
N LEU A 224 126.80 62.38 11.35
CA LEU A 224 126.54 63.41 12.35
C LEU A 224 125.61 64.54 11.82
N LYS A 225 125.55 64.76 10.51
CA LYS A 225 124.72 65.81 9.88
C LYS A 225 123.25 65.40 9.63
N THR A 226 122.93 64.12 9.53
CA THR A 226 121.59 63.64 9.16
C THR A 226 120.65 63.49 10.36
N ARG A 227 121.16 63.30 11.58
CA ARG A 227 120.36 63.14 12.81
C ARG A 227 119.56 64.39 13.22
N GLU A 228 119.98 65.59 12.84
CA GLU A 228 119.27 66.84 13.20
C GLU A 228 117.91 66.99 12.49
N SER A 229 117.75 66.43 11.29
CA SER A 229 116.56 66.54 10.44
C SER A 229 115.36 65.71 10.92
N LEU A 230 115.60 64.65 11.71
CA LEU A 230 114.57 63.70 12.17
C LEU A 230 113.74 64.25 13.35
N LYS A 231 114.34 65.12 14.17
CA LYS A 231 113.77 65.56 15.45
C LYS A 231 112.55 66.47 15.31
N THR A 232 112.27 66.98 14.11
CA THR A 232 111.19 67.95 13.83
C THR A 232 109.89 67.33 13.29
N ALA A 233 109.87 66.06 12.85
CA ALA A 233 108.74 65.47 12.12
C ALA A 233 107.83 64.49 12.92
N SER A 234 108.23 64.05 14.11
CA SER A 234 107.58 62.94 14.86
C SER A 234 106.14 63.18 15.38
N PRO A 235 105.71 64.37 15.83
CA PRO A 235 104.37 64.57 16.42
C PRO A 235 103.20 64.40 15.44
N LEU A 236 103.43 64.59 14.13
CA LEU A 236 102.38 64.57 13.11
C LEU A 236 101.89 63.14 12.80
N ILE A 237 102.75 62.13 12.95
CA ILE A 237 102.50 60.73 12.56
C ILE A 237 101.58 59.98 13.56
N GLN A 238 101.57 60.38 14.85
CA GLN A 238 100.77 59.70 15.88
C GLN A 238 99.26 59.97 15.79
N ASN A 239 98.84 61.15 15.33
CA ASN A 239 97.41 61.49 15.23
C ASN A 239 96.66 60.66 14.18
N ILE A 240 97.33 60.25 13.08
CA ILE A 240 96.69 59.55 11.96
C ILE A 240 96.35 58.09 12.28
N ARG A 241 97.17 57.41 13.12
CA ARG A 241 96.89 56.03 13.53
C ARG A 241 95.59 55.87 14.33
N SER A 242 95.18 56.91 15.05
CA SER A 242 93.93 56.89 15.83
C SER A 242 92.67 56.97 14.95
N LEU A 243 92.78 57.59 13.76
CA LEU A 243 91.70 57.70 12.77
C LEU A 243 91.50 56.37 12.01
N ASP A 244 92.59 55.68 11.64
CA ASP A 244 92.52 54.41 10.91
C ASP A 244 91.85 53.28 11.74
N GLN A 245 91.98 53.29 13.08
CA GLN A 245 91.33 52.31 13.96
C GLN A 245 89.80 52.51 14.07
N LYS A 246 89.33 53.76 14.04
CA LYS A 246 87.89 54.08 14.05
C LYS A 246 87.19 53.64 12.76
N LEU A 247 87.84 53.82 11.61
CA LEU A 247 87.31 53.42 10.30
C LEU A 247 87.09 51.90 10.20
N ALA A 248 88.00 51.08 10.73
CA ALA A 248 87.87 49.62 10.72
C ALA A 248 86.69 49.10 11.56
N GLN A 249 86.39 49.73 12.70
CA GLN A 249 85.22 49.37 13.53
C GLN A 249 83.90 49.73 12.83
N GLN A 250 83.84 50.87 12.14
CA GLN A 250 82.66 51.29 11.37
C GLN A 250 82.39 50.38 10.16
N THR A 251 83.43 49.89 9.47
CA THR A 251 83.27 48.93 8.36
C THR A 251 82.58 47.63 8.80
N LYS A 252 82.91 47.11 9.98
CA LYS A 252 82.28 45.89 10.51
C LYS A 252 80.79 46.11 10.82
N ALA A 253 80.45 47.22 11.49
CA ALA A 253 79.07 47.56 11.84
C ALA A 253 78.17 47.78 10.59
N ILE A 254 78.70 48.38 9.52
CA ILE A 254 77.98 48.55 8.24
C ILE A 254 77.68 47.19 7.60
N SER A 255 78.61 46.22 7.68
CA SER A 255 78.42 44.88 7.10
C SER A 255 77.33 44.07 7.81
N GLU A 256 77.25 44.16 9.14
CA GLU A 256 76.24 43.45 9.95
C GLU A 256 74.82 43.99 9.70
N ILE A 257 74.65 45.31 9.64
CA ILE A 257 73.35 45.96 9.33
C ILE A 257 72.89 45.63 7.90
N SER A 258 73.82 45.57 6.94
CA SER A 258 73.51 45.18 5.56
C SER A 258 73.00 43.73 5.48
N ASP A 259 73.59 42.82 6.24
CA ASP A 259 73.21 41.41 6.25
C ASP A 259 71.81 41.21 6.87
N ASP A 260 71.49 41.94 7.93
CA ASP A 260 70.17 41.92 8.58
C ASP A 260 69.07 42.56 7.70
N CYS A 261 69.38 43.63 6.97
CA CYS A 261 68.46 44.21 5.97
C CYS A 261 68.14 43.22 4.84
N SER A 262 69.12 42.41 4.42
CA SER A 262 68.93 41.39 3.37
C SER A 262 67.98 40.27 3.83
N LYS A 263 68.12 39.81 5.09
CA LYS A 263 67.27 38.77 5.68
C LYS A 263 65.83 39.26 5.89
N ALA A 264 65.66 40.50 6.36
CA ALA A 264 64.35 41.10 6.56
C ALA A 264 63.60 41.36 5.23
N SER A 265 64.30 41.81 4.19
CA SER A 265 63.70 41.98 2.85
C SER A 265 63.27 40.66 2.21
N ALA A 266 64.04 39.58 2.37
CA ALA A 266 63.67 38.25 1.90
C ALA A 266 62.39 37.73 2.60
N LYS A 267 62.24 37.93 3.92
CA LYS A 267 61.04 37.54 4.66
C LYS A 267 59.79 38.29 4.17
N ILE A 268 59.88 39.61 3.98
CA ILE A 268 58.78 40.42 3.44
C ILE A 268 58.36 39.92 2.05
N GLU A 269 59.30 39.52 1.19
CA GLU A 269 58.98 38.99 -0.13
C GLU A 269 58.28 37.62 -0.06
N THR A 270 58.68 36.74 0.88
CA THR A 270 57.97 35.48 1.10
C THR A 270 56.53 35.70 1.60
N GLU A 271 56.33 36.62 2.54
CA GLU A 271 55.00 36.96 3.07
C GLU A 271 54.12 37.60 1.98
N LYS A 272 54.69 38.43 1.12
CA LYS A 272 54.01 39.03 -0.05
C LYS A 272 53.54 37.97 -1.05
N GLN A 273 54.35 36.95 -1.32
CA GLN A 273 53.94 35.84 -2.18
C GLN A 273 52.79 35.04 -1.57
N THR A 274 52.80 34.81 -0.25
CA THR A 274 51.68 34.15 0.44
C THR A 274 50.41 34.99 0.43
N LEU A 275 50.50 36.31 0.66
CA LEU A 275 49.37 37.22 0.58
C LEU A 275 48.72 37.23 -0.81
N ASN A 276 49.53 37.20 -1.88
CA ASN A 276 49.01 37.12 -3.25
C ASN A 276 48.30 35.79 -3.53
N LYS A 277 48.80 34.67 -2.98
CA LYS A 277 48.13 33.37 -3.09
C LYS A 277 46.76 33.38 -2.39
N GLU A 278 46.67 33.96 -1.19
CA GLU A 278 45.39 34.06 -0.46
C GLU A 278 44.39 34.99 -1.15
N LYS A 279 44.86 36.12 -1.74
CA LYS A 279 44.00 36.99 -2.57
C LYS A 279 43.45 36.28 -3.80
N GLU A 280 44.24 35.43 -4.45
CA GLU A 280 43.78 34.65 -5.60
C GLU A 280 42.78 33.56 -5.21
N LYS A 281 42.95 32.92 -4.03
CA LYS A 281 41.94 32.00 -3.47
C LYS A 281 40.63 32.72 -3.19
N ARG A 282 40.68 33.90 -2.56
CA ARG A 282 39.50 34.76 -2.31
C ARG A 282 38.73 35.05 -3.61
N ARG A 283 39.43 35.45 -4.66
CA ARG A 283 38.84 35.73 -5.98
C ARG A 283 38.11 34.52 -6.57
N LYS A 284 38.68 33.32 -6.45
CA LYS A 284 38.05 32.07 -6.91
C LYS A 284 36.79 31.72 -6.10
N CYS A 285 36.85 31.90 -4.78
CA CYS A 285 35.69 31.73 -3.90
C CYS A 285 34.58 32.74 -4.25
N GLU A 286 34.91 34.00 -4.51
CA GLU A 286 33.93 35.03 -4.94
C GLU A 286 33.26 34.69 -6.28
N GLN A 287 34.03 34.17 -7.26
CA GLN A 287 33.47 33.71 -8.53
C GLN A 287 32.52 32.52 -8.35
N SER A 288 32.89 31.58 -7.49
CA SER A 288 32.04 30.42 -7.17
C SER A 288 30.78 30.85 -6.40
N LEU A 289 30.91 31.79 -5.46
CA LEU A 289 29.78 32.37 -4.74
C LEU A 289 28.83 33.09 -5.70
N ALA A 290 29.34 33.83 -6.68
CA ALA A 290 28.52 34.48 -7.69
C ALA A 290 27.70 33.48 -8.52
N SER A 291 28.30 32.36 -8.94
CA SER A 291 27.55 31.31 -9.66
C SER A 291 26.47 30.64 -8.81
N VAL A 292 26.75 30.37 -7.53
CA VAL A 292 25.78 29.78 -6.60
C VAL A 292 24.64 30.77 -6.31
N ILE A 293 24.97 32.05 -6.08
CA ILE A 293 23.98 33.11 -5.90
C ILE A 293 23.10 33.21 -7.14
N GLN A 294 23.68 33.23 -8.34
CA GLN A 294 22.92 33.27 -9.60
C GLN A 294 21.93 32.10 -9.69
N TYR A 295 22.39 30.86 -9.46
CA TYR A 295 21.51 29.69 -9.45
C TYR A 295 20.38 29.85 -8.43
N THR A 296 20.71 30.27 -7.20
CA THR A 296 19.69 30.47 -6.17
C THR A 296 18.70 31.57 -6.56
N THR A 297 19.13 32.66 -7.19
CA THR A 297 18.17 33.69 -7.65
C THR A 297 17.27 33.21 -8.78
N GLU A 298 17.79 32.44 -9.73
CA GLU A 298 17.02 31.90 -10.86
C GLU A 298 15.99 30.84 -10.40
N HIS A 299 16.33 30.06 -9.38
CA HIS A 299 15.51 28.96 -8.86
C HIS A 299 14.81 29.29 -7.54
N ALA A 300 14.66 30.58 -7.19
CA ALA A 300 14.15 31.04 -5.89
C ALA A 300 12.80 30.42 -5.48
N ARG A 301 12.00 29.99 -6.45
CA ARG A 301 10.71 29.32 -6.21
C ARG A 301 10.86 27.93 -5.59
N ASP A 302 12.03 27.29 -5.73
CA ASP A 302 12.33 25.96 -5.21
C ASP A 302 12.60 26.00 -3.70
N GLU A 303 12.84 27.18 -3.12
CA GLU A 303 12.88 27.38 -1.67
C GLU A 303 11.58 26.92 -1.00
N TRP A 304 10.43 27.13 -1.66
CA TRP A 304 9.14 26.69 -1.17
C TRP A 304 9.05 25.17 -0.97
N LEU A 305 9.78 24.38 -1.76
CA LEU A 305 9.78 22.91 -1.67
C LEU A 305 10.30 22.41 -0.31
N ILE A 306 11.11 23.19 0.41
CA ILE A 306 11.63 22.80 1.73
C ILE A 306 10.50 22.54 2.73
N GLY A 307 9.43 23.35 2.67
CA GLY A 307 8.26 23.19 3.55
C GLY A 307 7.02 22.62 2.84
N GLY A 308 6.90 22.82 1.54
CA GLY A 308 5.71 22.45 0.75
C GLY A 308 5.71 21.04 0.20
N LEU A 309 6.88 20.40 0.04
CA LEU A 309 7.00 19.11 -0.66
C LEU A 309 6.38 17.96 0.13
N THR A 310 6.50 17.95 1.46
CA THR A 310 5.96 16.86 2.32
C THR A 310 4.45 16.69 2.15
N GLY A 311 3.71 17.80 2.12
CA GLY A 311 2.26 17.79 1.88
C GLY A 311 1.89 17.41 0.44
N ILE A 312 2.75 17.69 -0.54
CA ILE A 312 2.55 17.25 -1.93
C ILE A 312 2.86 15.76 -2.09
N GLU A 313 3.90 15.24 -1.44
CA GLU A 313 4.26 13.82 -1.44
C GLU A 313 3.11 12.96 -0.92
N GLU A 314 2.50 13.34 0.20
CA GLU A 314 1.34 12.64 0.76
C GLU A 314 0.13 12.68 -0.20
N GLN A 315 -0.14 13.83 -0.81
CA GLN A 315 -1.26 14.00 -1.73
C GLN A 315 -1.04 13.28 -3.07
N CYS A 316 0.17 13.30 -3.62
CA CYS A 316 0.56 12.55 -4.81
C CYS A 316 0.58 11.04 -4.53
N GLY A 317 1.03 10.61 -3.35
CA GLY A 317 0.92 9.22 -2.90
C GLY A 317 -0.53 8.75 -2.85
N SER A 318 -1.42 9.58 -2.31
CA SER A 318 -2.87 9.34 -2.30
C SER A 318 -3.47 9.27 -3.71
N LEU A 319 -3.01 10.11 -4.64
CA LEU A 319 -3.41 10.04 -6.05
C LEU A 319 -2.97 8.72 -6.70
N ILE A 320 -1.74 8.27 -6.48
CA ILE A 320 -1.21 7.01 -7.03
C ILE A 320 -2.04 5.81 -6.51
N VAL A 321 -2.37 5.80 -5.22
CA VAL A 321 -3.22 4.74 -4.63
C VAL A 321 -4.60 4.74 -5.27
N ARG A 322 -5.26 5.90 -5.34
CA ARG A 322 -6.59 6.02 -5.97
C ARG A 322 -6.57 5.65 -7.45
N GLN A 323 -5.51 5.99 -8.18
CA GLN A 323 -5.36 5.59 -9.58
C GLN A 323 -5.31 4.07 -9.74
N LYS A 324 -4.57 3.37 -8.86
CA LYS A 324 -4.55 1.89 -8.85
C LYS A 324 -5.92 1.30 -8.51
N GLU A 325 -6.63 1.88 -7.54
CA GLU A 325 -7.99 1.47 -7.19
C GLU A 325 -8.97 1.66 -8.35
N ILE A 326 -8.87 2.77 -9.11
CA ILE A 326 -9.68 3.02 -10.32
C ILE A 326 -9.39 1.94 -11.36
N ILE A 327 -8.11 1.65 -11.65
CA ILE A 327 -7.73 0.62 -12.62
C ILE A 327 -8.29 -0.75 -12.21
N GLN A 328 -8.18 -1.11 -10.93
CA GLN A 328 -8.71 -2.37 -10.42
C GLN A 328 -10.24 -2.43 -10.52
N LYS A 329 -10.95 -1.36 -10.16
CA LYS A 329 -12.42 -1.31 -10.28
C LYS A 329 -12.87 -1.35 -11.74
N GLU A 330 -12.10 -0.78 -12.68
CA GLU A 330 -12.35 -0.90 -14.11
C GLU A 330 -12.17 -2.33 -14.63
N THR A 331 -11.20 -3.08 -14.09
CA THR A 331 -11.05 -4.50 -14.41
C THR A 331 -12.20 -5.32 -13.83
N ASP A 332 -12.56 -5.09 -12.58
CA ASP A 332 -13.68 -5.76 -11.91
C ASP A 332 -15.01 -5.49 -12.66
N LEU A 333 -15.19 -4.28 -13.17
CA LEU A 333 -16.36 -3.91 -13.97
C LEU A 333 -16.41 -4.67 -15.30
N LYS A 334 -15.26 -4.88 -15.96
CA LYS A 334 -15.18 -5.71 -17.18
C LYS A 334 -15.54 -7.16 -16.88
N GLU A 335 -15.07 -7.72 -15.76
CA GLU A 335 -15.41 -9.07 -15.32
C GLU A 335 -16.90 -9.20 -14.94
N ALA A 336 -17.47 -8.21 -14.23
CA ALA A 336 -18.89 -8.20 -13.93
C ALA A 336 -19.76 -8.22 -15.21
N LYS A 337 -19.35 -7.49 -16.26
CA LYS A 337 -20.01 -7.50 -17.57
C LYS A 337 -19.95 -8.88 -18.25
N THR A 338 -18.84 -9.60 -18.13
CA THR A 338 -18.76 -10.97 -18.67
C THR A 338 -19.62 -11.95 -17.88
N ILE A 339 -19.68 -11.82 -16.55
CA ILE A 339 -20.54 -12.63 -15.68
C ILE A 339 -22.02 -12.42 -16.05
N ILE A 340 -22.47 -11.18 -16.25
CA ILE A 340 -23.84 -10.87 -16.69
C ILE A 340 -24.12 -11.50 -18.05
N ALA A 341 -23.16 -11.45 -18.99
CA ALA A 341 -23.33 -12.08 -20.31
C ALA A 341 -23.49 -13.60 -20.20
N VAL A 342 -22.74 -14.26 -19.31
CA VAL A 342 -22.87 -15.71 -19.05
C VAL A 342 -24.19 -16.04 -18.36
N ALA A 343 -24.59 -15.27 -17.34
CA ALA A 343 -25.86 -15.46 -16.65
C ALA A 343 -27.06 -15.27 -17.58
N THR A 344 -26.99 -14.29 -18.49
CA THR A 344 -28.01 -14.05 -19.51
C THR A 344 -28.13 -15.25 -20.46
N LYS A 345 -27.01 -15.81 -20.94
CA LYS A 345 -27.03 -17.02 -21.77
C LYS A 345 -27.64 -18.23 -21.05
N LYS A 346 -27.35 -18.40 -19.75
CA LYS A 346 -27.94 -19.48 -18.94
C LYS A 346 -29.45 -19.31 -18.78
N LEU A 347 -29.91 -18.09 -18.52
CA LEU A 347 -31.33 -17.78 -18.43
C LEU A 347 -32.06 -18.02 -19.76
N ASP A 348 -31.48 -17.58 -20.88
CA ASP A 348 -32.06 -17.81 -22.21
C ASP A 348 -32.17 -19.31 -22.55
N ALA A 349 -31.18 -20.12 -22.14
CA ALA A 349 -31.22 -21.57 -22.31
C ALA A 349 -32.33 -22.21 -21.45
N ALA A 350 -32.47 -21.80 -20.19
CA ALA A 350 -33.51 -22.27 -19.29
C ALA A 350 -34.91 -21.89 -19.79
N LEU A 351 -35.10 -20.65 -20.27
CA LEU A 351 -36.36 -20.18 -20.86
C LEU A 351 -36.76 -21.00 -22.10
N LYS A 352 -35.80 -21.35 -22.97
CA LYS A 352 -36.06 -22.22 -24.12
C LYS A 352 -36.51 -23.62 -23.70
N GLN A 353 -35.83 -24.23 -22.73
CA GLN A 353 -36.19 -25.56 -22.23
C GLN A 353 -37.54 -25.58 -21.50
N SER A 354 -37.80 -24.56 -20.68
CA SER A 354 -39.09 -24.32 -20.01
C SER A 354 -40.22 -24.22 -21.05
N GLY A 355 -40.00 -23.48 -22.14
CA GLY A 355 -40.94 -23.39 -23.26
C GLY A 355 -41.22 -24.71 -23.96
N ILE A 356 -40.20 -25.53 -24.21
CA ILE A 356 -40.35 -26.86 -24.84
C ILE A 356 -41.18 -27.78 -23.94
N HIS A 357 -40.83 -27.90 -22.66
CA HIS A 357 -41.56 -28.78 -21.73
C HIS A 357 -42.99 -28.31 -21.48
N ARG A 358 -43.24 -26.99 -21.53
CA ARG A 358 -44.60 -26.44 -21.45
C ARG A 358 -45.44 -26.84 -22.67
N GLN A 359 -44.87 -26.82 -23.87
CA GLN A 359 -45.54 -27.29 -25.10
C GLN A 359 -45.77 -28.81 -25.08
N GLU A 360 -44.80 -29.59 -24.60
CA GLU A 360 -44.95 -31.05 -24.41
C GLU A 360 -46.10 -31.38 -23.46
N LEU A 361 -46.15 -30.71 -22.31
CA LEU A 361 -47.23 -30.87 -21.32
C LEU A 361 -48.59 -30.50 -21.93
N GLU A 362 -48.70 -29.35 -22.61
CA GLU A 362 -49.94 -28.96 -23.30
C GLU A 362 -50.39 -30.01 -24.34
N GLY A 363 -49.46 -30.62 -25.06
CA GLY A 363 -49.73 -31.69 -26.01
C GLY A 363 -50.27 -32.95 -25.34
N ILE A 364 -49.67 -33.35 -24.22
CA ILE A 364 -50.10 -34.52 -23.43
C ILE A 364 -51.48 -34.27 -22.81
N THR A 365 -51.70 -33.12 -22.18
CA THR A 365 -52.98 -32.75 -21.57
C THR A 365 -54.11 -32.69 -22.61
N LYS A 366 -53.86 -32.16 -23.81
CA LYS A 366 -54.84 -32.18 -24.92
C LYS A 366 -55.19 -33.59 -25.35
N ASN A 367 -54.21 -34.49 -25.43
CA ASN A 367 -54.47 -35.88 -25.81
C ASN A 367 -55.18 -36.66 -24.69
N LEU A 368 -54.84 -36.41 -23.42
CA LEU A 368 -55.57 -36.96 -22.28
C LEU A 368 -57.04 -36.52 -22.30
N GLN A 369 -57.31 -35.25 -22.61
CA GLN A 369 -58.68 -34.76 -22.73
C GLN A 369 -59.44 -35.43 -23.88
N LYS A 370 -58.78 -35.66 -25.04
CA LYS A 370 -59.37 -36.44 -26.14
C LYS A 370 -59.72 -37.85 -25.70
N ASP A 371 -58.81 -38.52 -25.00
CA ASP A 371 -59.03 -39.90 -24.55
C ASP A 371 -60.14 -40.00 -23.50
N LYS A 372 -60.24 -39.02 -22.60
CA LYS A 372 -61.38 -38.87 -21.66
C LYS A 372 -62.69 -38.63 -22.40
N ASN A 373 -62.68 -37.84 -23.46
CA ASN A 373 -63.87 -37.64 -24.31
C ASN A 373 -64.28 -38.93 -25.04
N ILE A 374 -63.33 -39.69 -25.58
CA ILE A 374 -63.59 -41.00 -26.23
C ILE A 374 -64.19 -41.98 -25.22
N LEU A 375 -63.67 -42.03 -23.98
CA LEU A 375 -64.26 -42.86 -22.92
C LEU A 375 -65.71 -42.45 -22.61
N ASN A 376 -65.99 -41.14 -22.55
CA ASN A 376 -67.34 -40.63 -22.36
C ASN A 376 -68.26 -40.98 -23.55
N GLU A 377 -67.76 -40.99 -24.79
CA GLU A 377 -68.53 -41.44 -25.96
C GLU A 377 -68.86 -42.94 -25.92
N ILE A 378 -67.93 -43.78 -25.43
CA ILE A 378 -68.15 -45.23 -25.28
C ILE A 378 -69.18 -45.52 -24.18
N LEU A 379 -69.14 -44.77 -23.07
CA LEU A 379 -69.95 -44.99 -21.87
C LEU A 379 -71.29 -44.22 -21.86
N GLY A 380 -71.44 -43.18 -22.69
CA GLY A 380 -72.66 -42.36 -22.73
C GLY A 380 -72.99 -41.72 -21.38
N GLU A 381 -74.24 -41.85 -20.93
CA GLU A 381 -74.71 -41.32 -19.64
C GLU A 381 -74.46 -42.27 -18.44
N LYS A 382 -73.95 -43.48 -18.71
CA LYS A 382 -73.83 -44.53 -17.70
C LYS A 382 -72.38 -44.75 -17.32
N GLN A 383 -72.12 -45.12 -16.07
CA GLN A 383 -70.77 -45.48 -15.65
C GLN A 383 -70.41 -46.90 -16.08
N LEU A 384 -69.12 -47.20 -16.28
CA LEU A 384 -68.64 -48.55 -16.60
C LEU A 384 -69.15 -49.61 -15.60
N ARG A 385 -69.31 -49.22 -14.33
CA ARG A 385 -69.90 -50.05 -13.28
C ARG A 385 -71.35 -50.45 -13.58
N GLU A 386 -72.16 -49.56 -14.13
CA GLU A 386 -73.56 -49.84 -14.45
C GLU A 386 -73.70 -50.80 -15.62
N TYR A 387 -72.80 -50.72 -16.61
CA TYR A 387 -72.72 -51.70 -17.69
C TYR A 387 -72.33 -53.09 -17.17
N ARG A 388 -71.41 -53.16 -16.20
CA ARG A 388 -71.04 -54.41 -15.52
C ARG A 388 -72.23 -54.97 -14.72
N ASP A 389 -72.92 -54.15 -13.95
CA ASP A 389 -74.08 -54.57 -13.16
C ASP A 389 -75.22 -55.07 -14.07
N THR A 390 -75.43 -54.43 -15.22
CA THR A 390 -76.41 -54.87 -16.23
C THR A 390 -76.03 -56.22 -16.85
N LYS A 391 -74.75 -56.39 -17.22
CA LYS A 391 -74.22 -57.67 -17.73
C LYS A 391 -74.37 -58.79 -16.70
N ASP A 392 -74.06 -58.52 -15.45
CA ASP A 392 -74.20 -59.49 -14.36
C ASP A 392 -75.68 -59.85 -14.11
N GLY A 393 -76.59 -58.90 -14.25
CA GLY A 393 -78.04 -59.14 -14.25
C GLY A 393 -78.49 -60.09 -15.37
N LEU A 394 -78.05 -59.84 -16.61
CA LEU A 394 -78.36 -60.67 -17.77
C LEU A 394 -77.71 -62.06 -17.69
N LEU A 395 -76.52 -62.18 -17.08
CA LEU A 395 -75.87 -63.47 -16.81
C LEU A 395 -76.67 -64.30 -15.79
N ARG A 396 -77.28 -63.67 -14.78
CA ARG A 396 -78.18 -64.35 -13.85
C ARG A 396 -79.47 -64.78 -14.55
N GLU A 397 -80.04 -63.92 -15.38
CA GLU A 397 -81.26 -64.21 -16.14
C GLU A 397 -81.07 -65.35 -17.15
N THR A 398 -79.94 -65.37 -17.86
CA THR A 398 -79.57 -66.50 -18.72
C THR A 398 -79.35 -67.79 -17.93
N ALA A 399 -78.74 -67.74 -16.74
CA ALA A 399 -78.64 -68.91 -15.88
C ALA A 399 -80.02 -69.44 -15.43
N TYR A 400 -80.97 -68.56 -15.13
CA TYR A 400 -82.36 -68.95 -14.83
C TYR A 400 -83.05 -69.57 -16.05
N ILE A 401 -82.90 -68.99 -17.23
CA ILE A 401 -83.50 -69.52 -18.47
C ILE A 401 -82.87 -70.87 -18.85
N LYS A 402 -81.56 -71.04 -18.72
CA LYS A 402 -80.90 -72.36 -18.88
C LYS A 402 -81.48 -73.40 -17.93
N LYS A 403 -81.69 -73.04 -16.65
CA LYS A 403 -82.32 -73.92 -15.65
C LYS A 403 -83.76 -74.30 -16.04
N ILE A 404 -84.54 -73.36 -16.58
CA ILE A 404 -85.92 -73.58 -17.07
C ILE A 404 -85.95 -74.51 -18.30
N VAL A 405 -84.93 -74.44 -19.15
CA VAL A 405 -84.74 -75.35 -20.30
C VAL A 405 -84.32 -76.74 -19.82
N GLU A 406 -83.40 -76.87 -18.87
CA GLU A 406 -82.98 -78.17 -18.30
C GLU A 406 -84.14 -78.93 -17.63
N LEU A 407 -85.17 -78.23 -17.15
CA LEU A 407 -86.38 -78.81 -16.55
C LEU A 407 -87.44 -79.27 -17.57
N GLU A 408 -87.07 -79.44 -18.85
CA GLU A 408 -87.96 -79.85 -19.95
C GLU A 408 -88.75 -81.13 -19.65
N TYR A 409 -88.11 -82.14 -19.04
CA TYR A 409 -88.78 -83.40 -18.65
C TYR A 409 -89.93 -83.19 -17.66
N HIS A 410 -89.76 -82.29 -16.70
CA HIS A 410 -90.78 -81.98 -15.70
C HIS A 410 -91.90 -81.12 -16.29
N ARG A 411 -91.56 -80.21 -17.21
CA ARG A 411 -92.53 -79.33 -17.90
C ARG A 411 -93.43 -80.11 -18.87
N ALA A 412 -92.91 -81.15 -19.50
CA ALA A 412 -93.68 -81.98 -20.43
C ALA A 412 -94.81 -82.80 -19.75
N LYS A 413 -94.75 -82.96 -18.42
CA LYS A 413 -95.73 -83.68 -17.59
C LYS A 413 -96.80 -82.78 -16.96
N LEU A 414 -96.73 -81.46 -17.19
CA LEU A 414 -97.73 -80.51 -16.69
C LEU A 414 -98.91 -80.44 -17.67
N GLU A 415 -100.12 -80.55 -17.13
CA GLU A 415 -101.39 -80.42 -17.85
C GLU A 415 -102.11 -79.16 -17.35
N ASP A 416 -102.56 -78.30 -18.27
CA ASP A 416 -103.26 -77.06 -17.91
C ASP A 416 -104.56 -77.35 -17.14
N GLY A 417 -104.76 -76.65 -16.01
CA GLY A 417 -105.93 -76.78 -15.15
C GLY A 417 -105.88 -77.94 -14.13
N LYS A 418 -104.73 -78.61 -13.95
CA LYS A 418 -104.49 -79.56 -12.86
C LYS A 418 -103.34 -79.12 -11.94
N PRO A 419 -103.45 -79.33 -10.61
CA PRO A 419 -102.43 -78.87 -9.68
C PRO A 419 -101.11 -79.63 -9.85
N CYS A 420 -100.01 -78.90 -9.94
CA CYS A 420 -98.68 -79.48 -10.08
C CYS A 420 -98.32 -80.40 -8.90
N PRO A 421 -97.78 -81.62 -9.15
CA PRO A 421 -97.40 -82.56 -8.10
C PRO A 421 -96.19 -82.11 -7.24
N LEU A 422 -95.51 -81.03 -7.61
CA LEU A 422 -94.39 -80.47 -6.83
C LEU A 422 -94.74 -79.20 -6.04
N CYS A 423 -95.60 -78.32 -6.58
CA CYS A 423 -95.89 -77.02 -5.95
C CYS A 423 -97.38 -76.68 -5.81
N GLY A 424 -98.29 -77.49 -6.35
CA GLY A 424 -99.74 -77.31 -6.20
C GLY A 424 -100.36 -76.14 -6.97
N SER A 425 -99.59 -75.42 -7.80
CA SER A 425 -100.12 -74.35 -8.67
C SER A 425 -100.93 -74.93 -9.82
N ASP A 426 -102.03 -74.25 -10.18
CA ASP A 426 -102.89 -74.60 -11.32
C ASP A 426 -102.50 -73.84 -12.61
N GLU A 427 -101.67 -72.81 -12.49
CA GLU A 427 -101.14 -72.02 -13.62
C GLU A 427 -99.66 -72.31 -13.87
N HIS A 428 -99.32 -72.59 -15.13
CA HIS A 428 -97.96 -72.95 -15.57
C HIS A 428 -97.53 -72.10 -16.78
N PRO A 429 -96.94 -70.90 -16.57
CA PRO A 429 -96.60 -69.95 -17.64
C PRO A 429 -95.66 -70.51 -18.72
N PHE A 430 -94.95 -71.60 -18.43
CA PHE A 430 -93.96 -72.25 -19.29
C PHE A 430 -94.32 -73.73 -19.60
N ALA A 431 -95.59 -74.15 -19.52
CA ALA A 431 -96.02 -75.41 -20.12
C ALA A 431 -95.87 -75.35 -21.66
N LYS A 432 -95.76 -76.52 -22.32
CA LYS A 432 -95.42 -76.71 -23.75
C LYS A 432 -95.73 -75.50 -24.67
N GLY A 433 -94.70 -75.02 -25.39
CA GLY A 433 -94.84 -74.01 -26.44
C GLY A 433 -94.42 -72.59 -26.05
N ASN A 434 -94.26 -72.29 -24.76
CA ASN A 434 -93.87 -70.96 -24.27
C ASN A 434 -92.50 -71.01 -23.56
N ILE A 435 -91.41 -71.24 -24.31
CA ILE A 435 -90.03 -71.25 -23.79
C ILE A 435 -89.34 -69.94 -24.19
N PRO A 436 -88.84 -69.14 -23.23
CA PRO A 436 -87.99 -67.98 -23.55
C PRO A 436 -86.74 -68.41 -24.34
N SER A 437 -86.49 -67.77 -25.48
CA SER A 437 -85.35 -68.11 -26.35
C SER A 437 -84.03 -67.58 -25.79
N HIS A 438 -83.04 -68.48 -25.66
CA HIS A 438 -81.68 -68.19 -25.16
C HIS A 438 -80.90 -67.20 -26.04
N GLY A 439 -81.17 -67.20 -27.35
CA GLY A 439 -80.32 -66.53 -28.34
C GLY A 439 -80.37 -65.00 -28.35
N ALA A 440 -81.39 -64.38 -27.72
CA ALA A 440 -81.48 -62.91 -27.62
C ALA A 440 -80.57 -62.36 -26.52
N LEU A 441 -80.58 -62.99 -25.34
CA LEU A 441 -79.78 -62.57 -24.18
C LEU A 441 -78.27 -62.79 -24.39
N GLU A 442 -77.87 -63.87 -25.07
CA GLU A 442 -76.45 -64.09 -25.43
C GLU A 442 -75.90 -63.01 -26.36
N LYS A 443 -76.73 -62.50 -27.29
CA LYS A 443 -76.33 -61.39 -28.16
C LYS A 443 -76.13 -60.11 -27.38
N GLU A 444 -77.00 -59.81 -26.42
CA GLU A 444 -76.88 -58.64 -25.55
C GLU A 444 -75.68 -58.74 -24.59
N ILE A 445 -75.42 -59.91 -24.00
CA ILE A 445 -74.24 -60.14 -23.15
C ILE A 445 -72.95 -59.99 -23.95
N ASN A 446 -72.89 -60.51 -25.18
CA ASN A 446 -71.72 -60.35 -26.05
C ASN A 446 -71.51 -58.89 -26.47
N ALA A 447 -72.60 -58.17 -26.79
CA ALA A 447 -72.53 -56.74 -27.10
C ALA A 447 -72.04 -55.90 -25.89
N LEU A 448 -72.54 -56.20 -24.69
CA LEU A 448 -72.08 -55.55 -23.45
C LEU A 448 -70.63 -55.90 -23.11
N THR A 449 -70.21 -57.15 -23.34
CA THR A 449 -68.82 -57.57 -23.12
C THR A 449 -67.86 -56.80 -24.02
N GLN A 450 -68.18 -56.69 -25.32
CA GLN A 450 -67.37 -55.90 -26.25
C GLN A 450 -67.31 -54.41 -25.91
N LEU A 451 -68.39 -53.84 -25.34
CA LEU A 451 -68.41 -52.45 -24.90
C LEU A 451 -67.55 -52.26 -23.63
N ILE A 452 -67.68 -53.15 -22.65
CA ILE A 452 -66.87 -53.13 -21.42
C ILE A 452 -65.38 -53.28 -21.74
N ASP A 453 -65.00 -54.22 -22.60
CA ASP A 453 -63.59 -54.43 -22.98
C ASP A 453 -63.00 -53.18 -23.65
N LYS A 454 -63.75 -52.55 -24.57
CA LYS A 454 -63.33 -51.29 -25.21
C LYS A 454 -63.17 -50.14 -24.21
N ALA A 455 -64.07 -50.03 -23.24
CA ALA A 455 -64.00 -49.00 -22.20
C ALA A 455 -62.82 -49.25 -21.25
N GLU A 456 -62.53 -50.50 -20.89
CA GLU A 456 -61.40 -50.87 -20.04
C GLU A 456 -60.05 -50.63 -20.72
N ASP A 457 -59.93 -50.94 -22.02
CA ASP A 457 -58.75 -50.61 -22.80
C ASP A 457 -58.53 -49.09 -22.85
N GLN A 458 -59.60 -48.32 -23.02
CA GLN A 458 -59.53 -46.86 -23.02
C GLN A 458 -59.17 -46.28 -21.62
N GLU A 459 -59.70 -46.84 -20.53
CA GLU A 459 -59.26 -46.48 -19.16
C GLU A 459 -57.77 -46.76 -18.91
N ARG A 460 -57.24 -47.86 -19.46
CA ARG A 460 -55.79 -48.16 -19.38
C ARG A 460 -54.96 -47.13 -20.13
N VAL A 461 -55.39 -46.71 -21.32
CA VAL A 461 -54.72 -45.65 -22.09
C VAL A 461 -54.75 -44.32 -21.33
N ILE A 462 -55.90 -43.95 -20.74
CA ILE A 462 -56.04 -42.74 -19.91
C ILE A 462 -55.07 -42.80 -18.73
N LYS A 463 -55.02 -43.92 -18.00
CA LYS A 463 -54.13 -44.08 -16.84
C LYS A 463 -52.65 -43.97 -17.21
N GLN A 464 -52.24 -44.52 -18.35
CA GLN A 464 -50.88 -44.35 -18.87
C GLN A 464 -50.58 -42.89 -19.25
N ARG A 465 -51.57 -42.17 -19.82
CA ARG A 465 -51.42 -40.75 -20.14
C ARG A 465 -51.38 -39.85 -18.91
N GLU A 466 -52.15 -40.15 -17.87
CA GLU A 466 -52.08 -39.43 -16.59
C GLU A 466 -50.70 -39.58 -15.93
N GLN A 467 -50.08 -40.76 -16.04
CA GLN A 467 -48.72 -40.97 -15.56
C GLN A 467 -47.69 -40.15 -16.38
N THR A 468 -47.79 -40.13 -17.71
CA THR A 468 -46.88 -39.35 -18.55
C THR A 468 -47.10 -37.84 -18.39
N GLU A 469 -48.33 -37.39 -18.11
CA GLU A 469 -48.64 -36.00 -17.75
C GLU A 469 -47.99 -35.61 -16.42
N ALA A 470 -48.08 -36.46 -15.39
CA ALA A 470 -47.42 -36.23 -14.11
C ALA A 470 -45.90 -36.13 -14.25
N GLU A 471 -45.27 -37.00 -15.04
CA GLU A 471 -43.84 -36.94 -15.33
C GLU A 471 -43.44 -35.66 -16.09
N ALA A 472 -44.24 -35.24 -17.07
CA ALA A 472 -44.03 -33.99 -17.81
C ALA A 472 -44.17 -32.77 -16.88
N HIS A 473 -45.15 -32.77 -15.97
CA HIS A 473 -45.32 -31.74 -14.95
C HIS A 473 -44.11 -31.64 -14.02
N HIS A 474 -43.55 -32.77 -13.58
CA HIS A 474 -42.34 -32.80 -12.75
C HIS A 474 -41.12 -32.25 -13.50
N LYS A 475 -40.95 -32.60 -14.78
CA LYS A 475 -39.86 -32.06 -15.62
C LYS A 475 -40.00 -30.55 -15.80
N LEU A 476 -41.21 -30.04 -16.08
CA LEU A 476 -41.46 -28.61 -16.20
C LEU A 476 -41.14 -27.87 -14.89
N SER A 477 -41.62 -28.37 -13.76
CA SER A 477 -41.35 -27.76 -12.44
C SER A 477 -39.86 -27.72 -12.10
N ALA A 478 -39.09 -28.75 -12.47
CA ALA A 478 -37.64 -28.78 -12.28
C ALA A 478 -36.93 -27.70 -13.12
N ILE A 479 -37.33 -27.51 -14.37
CA ILE A 479 -36.73 -26.49 -15.24
C ILE A 479 -37.17 -25.08 -14.87
N GLU A 480 -38.41 -24.87 -14.43
CA GLU A 480 -38.88 -23.57 -13.91
C GLU A 480 -38.09 -23.14 -12.65
N LYS A 481 -37.66 -24.11 -11.83
CA LYS A 481 -36.74 -23.83 -10.72
C LYS A 481 -35.35 -23.38 -11.21
N VAL A 482 -34.82 -24.00 -12.26
CA VAL A 482 -33.54 -23.60 -12.89
C VAL A 482 -33.67 -22.21 -13.53
N GLU A 483 -34.80 -21.93 -14.19
CA GLU A 483 -35.13 -20.61 -14.76
C GLU A 483 -35.14 -19.53 -13.67
N SER A 484 -35.84 -19.77 -12.56
CA SER A 484 -35.89 -18.84 -11.43
C SER A 484 -34.51 -18.58 -10.82
N ASN A 485 -33.69 -19.62 -10.65
CA ASN A 485 -32.32 -19.49 -10.14
C ASN A 485 -31.45 -18.68 -11.11
N ALA A 486 -31.49 -18.96 -12.41
CA ALA A 486 -30.74 -18.23 -13.42
C ALA A 486 -31.15 -16.75 -13.51
N ALA A 487 -32.44 -16.45 -13.30
CA ALA A 487 -32.94 -15.07 -13.25
C ALA A 487 -32.42 -14.33 -12.00
N ASN A 488 -32.36 -15.00 -10.86
CA ASN A 488 -31.78 -14.44 -9.63
C ASN A 488 -30.28 -14.20 -9.77
N ASP A 489 -29.52 -15.15 -10.33
CA ASP A 489 -28.08 -15.00 -10.58
C ASP A 489 -27.78 -13.80 -11.48
N LYS A 490 -28.55 -13.64 -12.57
CA LYS A 490 -28.45 -12.47 -13.46
C LYS A 490 -28.70 -11.17 -12.70
N LYS A 491 -29.78 -11.11 -11.90
CA LYS A 491 -30.15 -9.92 -11.14
C LYS A 491 -29.11 -9.55 -10.07
N MET A 492 -28.52 -10.56 -9.41
CA MET A 492 -27.43 -10.35 -8.45
C MET A 492 -26.18 -9.77 -9.15
N ALA A 493 -25.82 -10.31 -10.32
CA ALA A 493 -24.70 -9.81 -11.11
C ALA A 493 -24.94 -8.36 -11.61
N GLU A 494 -26.15 -8.04 -12.06
CA GLU A 494 -26.54 -6.67 -12.46
C GLU A 494 -26.45 -5.68 -11.30
N ASN A 495 -26.92 -6.06 -10.11
CA ASN A 495 -26.80 -5.22 -8.92
C ASN A 495 -25.34 -5.00 -8.50
N ALA A 496 -24.50 -6.04 -8.56
CA ALA A 496 -23.07 -5.94 -8.27
C ALA A 496 -22.35 -5.01 -9.26
N MET A 497 -22.71 -5.07 -10.55
CA MET A 497 -22.20 -4.15 -11.57
C MET A 497 -22.62 -2.71 -11.27
N ALA A 498 -23.89 -2.47 -10.93
CA ALA A 498 -24.40 -1.13 -10.61
C ALA A 498 -23.69 -0.53 -9.39
N THR A 499 -23.38 -1.34 -8.36
CA THR A 499 -22.58 -0.87 -7.22
C THR A 499 -21.15 -0.51 -7.65
N LEU A 500 -20.50 -1.33 -8.48
CA LEU A 500 -19.15 -1.04 -8.99
C LEU A 500 -19.11 0.23 -9.85
N GLU A 501 -20.12 0.46 -10.70
CA GLU A 501 -20.21 1.68 -11.52
C GLU A 501 -20.34 2.94 -10.66
N ASN A 502 -21.18 2.89 -9.62
CA ASN A 502 -21.33 4.00 -8.68
C ASN A 502 -20.04 4.28 -7.89
N ASP A 503 -19.39 3.23 -7.38
CA ASP A 503 -18.10 3.34 -6.68
C ASP A 503 -17.05 4.00 -7.60
N LEU A 504 -16.96 3.56 -8.86
CA LEU A 504 -15.99 4.07 -9.84
C LEU A 504 -16.24 5.55 -10.16
N VAL A 505 -17.51 5.97 -10.31
CA VAL A 505 -17.87 7.38 -10.49
C VAL A 505 -17.43 8.24 -9.31
N THR A 506 -17.71 7.79 -8.07
CA THR A 506 -17.28 8.53 -6.88
C THR A 506 -15.77 8.59 -6.74
N LEU A 507 -15.07 7.49 -7.04
CA LEU A 507 -13.62 7.41 -6.96
C LEU A 507 -12.93 8.31 -8.00
N ARG A 508 -13.44 8.33 -9.24
CA ARG A 508 -12.94 9.25 -10.29
C ARG A 508 -13.19 10.72 -9.95
N SER A 509 -14.36 11.06 -9.42
CA SER A 509 -14.66 12.42 -8.96
C SER A 509 -13.70 12.86 -7.84
N ASN A 510 -13.48 11.99 -6.86
CA ASN A 510 -12.56 12.22 -5.76
C ASN A 510 -11.09 12.32 -6.22
N PHE A 511 -10.70 11.55 -7.24
CA PHE A 511 -9.38 11.61 -7.86
C PHE A 511 -9.17 12.94 -8.58
N GLU A 512 -10.11 13.38 -9.41
CA GLU A 512 -10.03 14.67 -10.11
C GLU A 512 -10.01 15.86 -9.14
N ALA A 513 -10.82 15.83 -8.08
CA ALA A 513 -10.81 16.88 -7.05
C ALA A 513 -9.43 16.98 -6.35
N LEU A 514 -8.82 15.84 -6.01
CA LEU A 514 -7.50 15.80 -5.39
C LEU A 514 -6.40 16.25 -6.36
N LYS A 515 -6.48 15.85 -7.63
CA LYS A 515 -5.55 16.23 -8.70
C LYS A 515 -5.56 17.72 -8.95
N LEU A 516 -6.76 18.34 -8.96
CA LEU A 516 -6.91 19.78 -9.08
C LEU A 516 -6.27 20.51 -7.89
N ALA A 517 -6.52 20.05 -6.66
CA ALA A 517 -5.94 20.63 -5.45
C ALA A 517 -4.39 20.56 -5.43
N VAL A 518 -3.80 19.45 -5.88
CA VAL A 518 -2.34 19.32 -6.02
C VAL A 518 -1.81 20.25 -7.11
N SER A 519 -2.52 20.35 -8.24
CA SER A 519 -2.14 21.22 -9.36
C SER A 519 -2.16 22.70 -8.97
N GLU A 520 -3.14 23.14 -8.17
CA GLU A 520 -3.17 24.51 -7.63
C GLU A 520 -1.96 24.82 -6.74
N LYS A 521 -1.55 23.87 -5.88
CA LYS A 521 -0.35 24.03 -5.05
C LYS A 521 0.94 24.05 -5.85
N LEU A 522 0.98 23.40 -7.01
CA LEU A 522 2.16 23.33 -7.88
C LEU A 522 2.22 24.45 -8.93
N GLN A 523 1.17 25.26 -9.11
CA GLN A 523 1.18 26.41 -10.02
C GLN A 523 2.36 27.37 -9.81
N PRO A 524 2.77 27.73 -8.57
CA PRO A 524 3.93 28.60 -8.34
C PRO A 524 5.23 28.06 -8.95
N LEU A 525 5.37 26.73 -9.02
CA LEU A 525 6.53 26.02 -9.57
C LEU A 525 6.48 25.85 -11.11
N GLY A 526 5.42 26.37 -11.76
CA GLY A 526 5.23 26.33 -13.21
C GLY A 526 4.49 25.11 -13.74
N ILE A 527 4.02 24.20 -12.87
CA ILE A 527 3.29 22.99 -13.27
C ILE A 527 1.79 23.29 -13.20
N LYS A 528 1.14 23.39 -14.37
CA LYS A 528 -0.29 23.76 -14.49
C LYS A 528 -1.24 22.57 -14.63
N VAL A 529 -0.74 21.44 -15.12
CA VAL A 529 -1.52 20.22 -15.36
C VAL A 529 -0.63 19.04 -15.04
N ILE A 530 -1.16 18.09 -14.27
CA ILE A 530 -0.48 16.84 -13.92
C ILE A 530 -1.11 15.73 -14.76
N PRO A 531 -0.40 15.16 -15.76
CA PRO A 531 -0.87 13.98 -16.47
C PRO A 531 -0.96 12.78 -15.52
N GLU A 532 -1.99 11.95 -15.71
CA GLU A 532 -2.21 10.78 -14.83
C GLU A 532 -1.07 9.77 -14.89
N SER A 533 -0.38 9.66 -16.02
CA SER A 533 0.78 8.79 -16.20
C SER A 533 2.07 9.33 -15.58
N GLU A 534 2.10 10.61 -15.16
CA GLU A 534 3.33 11.32 -14.79
C GLU A 534 3.39 11.71 -13.32
N ILE A 535 2.45 11.25 -12.48
CA ILE A 535 2.41 11.60 -11.04
C ILE A 535 3.67 11.15 -10.30
N SER A 536 4.19 9.95 -10.60
CA SER A 536 5.43 9.44 -9.97
C SER A 536 6.69 10.15 -10.51
N PRO A 537 6.92 10.29 -11.83
CA PRO A 537 8.03 11.07 -12.37
C PRO A 537 8.06 12.53 -11.88
N LEU A 538 6.88 13.13 -11.65
CA LEU A 538 6.77 14.48 -11.13
C LEU A 538 7.33 14.60 -9.72
N LEU A 539 7.03 13.64 -8.83
CA LEU A 539 7.60 13.61 -7.48
C LEU A 539 9.11 13.50 -7.50
N ASP A 540 9.66 12.60 -8.33
CA ASP A 540 11.11 12.44 -8.47
C ASP A 540 11.77 13.74 -8.95
N THR A 541 11.12 14.44 -9.87
CA THR A 541 11.58 15.74 -10.38
C THR A 541 11.58 16.81 -9.29
N LEU A 542 10.51 16.88 -8.48
CA LEU A 542 10.41 17.85 -7.37
C LEU A 542 11.42 17.55 -6.26
N GLN A 543 11.66 16.28 -5.93
CA GLN A 543 12.69 15.87 -4.99
C GLN A 543 14.09 16.20 -5.48
N SER A 544 14.37 15.99 -6.77
CA SER A 544 15.65 16.35 -7.40
C SER A 544 15.90 17.86 -7.36
N ARG A 545 14.88 18.67 -7.65
CA ARG A 545 14.92 20.14 -7.53
C ARG A 545 15.21 20.58 -6.10
N LEU A 546 14.51 20.02 -5.11
CA LEU A 546 14.74 20.32 -3.70
C LEU A 546 16.18 19.99 -3.27
N ARG A 547 16.69 18.81 -3.63
CA ARG A 547 18.07 18.41 -3.30
C ARG A 547 19.09 19.35 -3.93
N SER A 548 18.93 19.66 -5.22
CA SER A 548 19.82 20.58 -5.94
C SER A 548 19.81 21.96 -5.29
N TRP A 549 18.64 22.47 -4.92
CA TRP A 549 18.50 23.74 -4.20
C TRP A 549 19.18 23.73 -2.83
N GLN A 550 18.92 22.71 -2.00
CA GLN A 550 19.52 22.58 -0.66
C GLN A 550 21.05 22.46 -0.72
N GLU A 551 21.57 21.72 -1.71
CA GLU A 551 23.00 21.60 -1.94
C GLU A 551 23.62 22.96 -2.28
N GLN A 552 23.00 23.73 -3.18
CA GLN A 552 23.47 25.06 -3.56
C GLN A 552 23.41 26.05 -2.39
N VAL A 553 22.35 26.03 -1.57
CA VAL A 553 22.27 26.85 -0.35
C VAL A 553 23.36 26.47 0.67
N SER A 554 23.63 25.17 0.87
CA SER A 554 24.72 24.69 1.72
C SER A 554 26.10 25.13 1.19
N GLN A 555 26.32 24.98 -0.12
CA GLN A 555 27.54 25.44 -0.79
C GLN A 555 27.73 26.96 -0.62
N LYS A 556 26.67 27.76 -0.75
CA LYS A 556 26.71 29.21 -0.50
C LYS A 556 27.25 29.53 0.89
N THR A 557 26.65 28.95 1.94
CA THR A 557 27.08 29.21 3.33
C THR A 557 28.52 28.76 3.61
N THR A 558 28.94 27.65 2.98
CA THR A 558 30.31 27.13 3.10
C THR A 558 31.31 28.08 2.44
N ILE A 559 31.01 28.56 1.23
CA ILE A 559 31.86 29.50 0.50
C ILE A 559 31.92 30.86 1.21
N GLU A 560 30.80 31.36 1.74
CA GLU A 560 30.76 32.59 2.54
C GLU A 560 31.67 32.48 3.77
N LYS A 561 31.64 31.34 4.48
CA LYS A 561 32.55 31.08 5.61
C LYS A 561 34.02 31.03 5.18
N GLN A 562 34.32 30.35 4.07
CA GLN A 562 35.69 30.31 3.54
C GLN A 562 36.21 31.71 3.17
N ILE A 563 35.37 32.56 2.60
CA ILE A 563 35.74 33.95 2.31
C ILE A 563 36.05 34.71 3.60
N THR A 564 35.25 34.54 4.66
CA THR A 564 35.53 35.19 5.96
C THR A 564 36.85 34.74 6.58
N ASP A 565 37.17 33.45 6.49
CA ASP A 565 38.43 32.90 7.00
C ASP A 565 39.63 33.44 6.21
N ILE A 566 39.54 33.45 4.87
CA ILE A 566 40.58 34.00 3.98
C ILE A 566 40.78 35.51 4.23
N ASP A 567 39.69 36.26 4.43
CA ASP A 567 39.76 37.70 4.74
C ASP A 567 40.50 37.99 6.05
N SER A 568 40.32 37.12 7.05
CA SER A 568 41.04 37.24 8.33
C SER A 568 42.55 37.03 8.16
N GLU A 569 42.95 36.05 7.33
CA GLU A 569 44.35 35.73 7.06
C GLU A 569 45.02 36.80 6.19
N ILE A 570 44.32 37.34 5.18
CA ILE A 570 44.78 38.47 4.38
C ILE A 570 45.06 39.69 5.28
N LYS A 571 44.17 40.00 6.23
CA LYS A 571 44.36 41.10 7.19
C LYS A 571 45.56 40.85 8.10
N ARG A 572 45.72 39.62 8.61
CA ARG A 572 46.87 39.23 9.47
C ARG A 572 48.20 39.40 8.73
N LEU A 573 48.31 38.84 7.52
CA LEU A 573 49.52 38.93 6.69
C LEU A 573 49.84 40.39 6.32
N GLY A 574 48.82 41.20 5.98
CA GLY A 574 48.99 42.62 5.72
C GLY A 574 49.58 43.39 6.91
N ALA A 575 49.09 43.13 8.12
CA ALA A 575 49.59 43.78 9.34
C ALA A 575 51.04 43.38 9.68
N VAL A 576 51.41 42.10 9.50
CA VAL A 576 52.79 41.61 9.72
C VAL A 576 53.76 42.26 8.74
N MET A 577 53.39 42.34 7.46
CA MET A 577 54.21 43.00 6.43
C MET A 577 54.41 44.50 6.71
N GLU A 578 53.39 45.20 7.20
CA GLU A 578 53.50 46.62 7.55
C GLU A 578 54.46 46.82 8.73
N ALA A 579 54.38 45.95 9.75
CA ALA A 579 55.27 45.99 10.91
C ALA A 579 56.73 45.73 10.51
N GLN A 580 57.00 44.65 9.75
CA GLN A 580 58.34 44.32 9.27
C GLN A 580 58.90 45.39 8.32
N GLY A 581 58.05 45.99 7.48
CA GLY A 581 58.43 47.08 6.58
C GLY A 581 58.86 48.35 7.33
N LYS A 582 58.26 48.66 8.48
CA LYS A 582 58.72 49.76 9.35
C LYS A 582 60.07 49.44 9.98
N THR A 583 60.28 48.21 10.46
CA THR A 583 61.57 47.80 11.04
C THR A 583 62.70 47.85 10.00
N LEU A 584 62.46 47.37 8.77
CA LEU A 584 63.44 47.42 7.69
C LEU A 584 63.84 48.87 7.34
N LYS A 585 62.87 49.79 7.27
CA LYS A 585 63.16 51.22 7.02
C LYS A 585 64.03 51.85 8.10
N ASN A 586 63.82 51.48 9.36
CA ASN A 586 64.63 52.01 10.47
C ASN A 586 66.08 51.49 10.42
N GLU A 587 66.28 50.20 10.14
CA GLU A 587 67.63 49.62 9.99
C GLU A 587 68.36 50.18 8.76
N GLN A 588 67.64 50.41 7.65
CA GLN A 588 68.20 51.08 6.48
C GLN A 588 68.62 52.52 6.77
N ALA A 589 67.82 53.29 7.51
CA ALA A 589 68.16 54.66 7.91
C ALA A 589 69.42 54.70 8.77
N LYS A 590 69.55 53.77 9.73
CA LYS A 590 70.73 53.63 10.59
C LYS A 590 71.98 53.24 9.81
N GLY A 591 71.84 52.38 8.79
CA GLY A 591 72.93 52.03 7.88
C GLY A 591 73.44 53.21 7.06
N VAL A 592 72.54 54.08 6.58
CA VAL A 592 72.89 55.30 5.84
C VAL A 592 73.61 56.32 6.72
N GLU A 593 73.18 56.48 7.97
CA GLU A 593 73.82 57.37 8.95
C GLU A 593 75.27 56.93 9.24
N LEU A 594 75.50 55.65 9.52
CA LEU A 594 76.83 55.09 9.73
C LEU A 594 77.74 55.17 8.48
N GLN A 595 77.17 55.05 7.28
CA GLN A 595 77.92 55.25 6.03
C GLN A 595 78.33 56.72 5.84
N SER A 596 77.48 57.67 6.25
CA SER A 596 77.79 59.10 6.22
C SER A 596 78.90 59.46 7.23
N GLU A 597 78.89 58.89 8.43
CA GLU A 597 79.96 59.07 9.43
C GLU A 597 81.29 58.48 8.97
N TYR A 598 81.26 57.30 8.33
CA TYR A 598 82.45 56.68 7.73
C TYR A 598 83.03 57.57 6.62
N ALA A 599 82.18 58.15 5.76
CA ALA A 599 82.62 59.05 4.70
C ALA A 599 83.29 60.32 5.27
N ALA A 600 82.72 60.91 6.32
CA ALA A 600 83.29 62.09 6.99
C ALA A 600 84.66 61.80 7.65
N ALA A 601 84.79 60.69 8.38
CA ALA A 601 86.05 60.30 9.02
C ALA A 601 87.14 59.93 7.99
N ASN A 602 86.75 59.34 6.85
CA ASN A 602 87.65 59.01 5.75
C ASN A 602 88.13 60.27 5.01
N ASP A 603 87.27 61.29 4.86
CA ASP A 603 87.63 62.58 4.28
C ASP A 603 88.55 63.40 5.22
N GLU A 604 88.33 63.36 6.54
CA GLU A 604 89.21 63.99 7.54
C GLU A 604 90.62 63.37 7.51
N ARG A 605 90.71 62.04 7.37
CA ARG A 605 91.98 61.32 7.19
C ARG A 605 92.70 61.73 5.90
N LYS A 606 91.96 61.89 4.79
CA LYS A 606 92.51 62.35 3.51
C LYS A 606 92.97 63.81 3.53
N GLN A 607 92.32 64.70 4.29
CA GLN A 607 92.77 66.09 4.40
C GLN A 607 94.04 66.24 5.25
N LEU A 608 94.19 65.47 6.33
CA LEU A 608 95.33 65.57 7.25
C LEU A 608 96.60 64.91 6.70
N TYR A 609 96.48 63.86 5.90
CA TYR A 609 97.64 63.08 5.47
C TYR A 609 97.57 62.51 4.04
N GLY A 610 96.62 62.98 3.23
CA GLY A 610 96.44 62.54 1.85
C GLY A 610 96.25 61.02 1.74
N ASP A 611 96.83 60.45 0.69
CA ASP A 611 96.93 58.99 0.50
C ASP A 611 98.25 58.40 1.02
N LYS A 612 99.05 59.20 1.75
CA LYS A 612 100.36 58.78 2.27
C LYS A 612 100.17 57.84 3.47
N GLN A 613 100.99 56.80 3.54
CA GLN A 613 101.00 55.88 4.68
C GLN A 613 101.93 56.45 5.76
N PRO A 614 101.46 56.64 7.03
CA PRO A 614 102.29 57.14 8.13
C PRO A 614 103.59 56.36 8.31
N ASP A 615 103.53 55.05 8.03
CA ASP A 615 104.67 54.15 8.12
C ASP A 615 105.71 54.40 7.01
N ASP A 616 105.36 54.95 5.84
CA ASP A 616 106.31 55.16 4.74
C ASP A 616 107.08 56.50 4.84
N GLU A 617 106.47 57.56 5.39
CA GLU A 617 107.13 58.86 5.57
C GLU A 617 108.06 58.86 6.80
N GLU A 618 107.63 58.22 7.90
CA GLU A 618 108.48 57.91 9.06
C GLU A 618 109.65 57.01 8.62
N ARG A 619 109.37 56.04 7.77
CA ARG A 619 110.39 55.15 7.21
C ARG A 619 111.32 55.87 6.23
N LEU A 620 110.94 56.91 5.49
CA LEU A 620 111.86 57.66 4.61
C LEU A 620 112.82 58.58 5.37
N LEU A 621 112.32 59.28 6.40
CA LEU A 621 113.14 60.15 7.26
C LEU A 621 114.02 59.33 8.22
N ASN A 622 113.48 58.25 8.80
CA ASN A 622 114.31 57.25 9.46
C ASN A 622 115.23 56.58 8.46
N LYS A 623 114.84 56.33 7.20
CA LYS A 623 115.72 55.75 6.18
C LYS A 623 116.90 56.64 5.83
N ALA A 624 116.76 57.96 5.76
CA ALA A 624 117.90 58.85 5.50
C ALA A 624 118.90 58.92 6.68
N VAL A 625 118.40 58.89 7.93
CA VAL A 625 119.25 58.78 9.13
C VAL A 625 119.84 57.38 9.22
N THR A 626 119.03 56.34 9.02
CA THR A 626 119.50 54.97 8.96
C THR A 626 120.34 54.70 7.74
N ASP A 627 120.34 55.45 6.64
CA ASP A 627 121.19 55.18 5.47
C ASP A 627 122.58 55.79 5.69
N ALA A 628 122.67 56.93 6.39
CA ALA A 628 123.93 57.50 6.88
C ALA A 628 124.48 56.70 8.08
N GLU A 629 123.59 56.28 9.00
CA GLU A 629 123.92 55.32 10.07
C GLU A 629 124.27 53.96 9.50
N ASN A 630 123.53 53.43 8.54
CA ASN A 630 123.81 52.15 7.89
C ASN A 630 124.95 52.27 6.90
N THR A 631 125.45 53.40 6.41
CA THR A 631 126.66 53.39 5.57
C THR A 631 127.91 53.31 6.43
N GLU A 632 127.92 54.06 7.52
CA GLU A 632 128.90 53.96 8.59
C GLU A 632 128.85 52.61 9.29
N LYS A 633 127.65 52.22 9.73
CA LYS A 633 127.37 50.93 10.34
C LYS A 633 127.45 49.80 9.34
N ASN A 634 127.13 49.91 8.05
CA ASN A 634 127.39 48.80 7.09
C ASN A 634 128.85 48.68 6.77
N ILE A 635 129.68 49.72 6.83
CA ILE A 635 131.12 49.53 6.64
C ILE A 635 131.76 49.01 7.95
N ARG A 636 131.25 49.45 9.12
CA ARG A 636 131.65 48.94 10.43
C ARG A 636 131.22 47.50 10.58
N ASP A 637 129.95 47.25 10.34
CA ASP A 637 129.32 45.95 10.32
C ASP A 637 129.88 45.15 9.16
N LEU A 638 130.14 45.57 7.92
CA LEU A 638 130.79 44.67 6.92
C LEU A 638 132.19 44.26 7.36
N ASN A 639 132.95 45.16 7.96
CA ASN A 639 134.27 44.81 8.48
C ASN A 639 134.15 43.80 9.64
N THR A 640 133.24 44.09 10.58
CA THR A 640 132.91 43.24 11.72
C THR A 640 132.17 41.97 11.29
N THR A 641 131.46 41.97 10.17
CA THR A 641 130.58 40.93 9.58
C THR A 641 131.36 40.08 8.64
N LEU A 642 132.42 40.54 7.97
CA LEU A 642 133.34 39.66 7.25
C LEU A 642 134.27 38.95 8.24
N GLN A 643 134.66 39.64 9.32
CA GLN A 643 135.33 39.02 10.47
C GLN A 643 134.37 38.08 11.23
N GLN A 644 133.12 38.49 11.43
CA GLN A 644 132.09 37.67 12.07
C GLN A 644 131.59 36.56 11.16
N GLN A 645 131.46 36.69 9.84
CA GLN A 645 131.06 35.66 8.85
C GLN A 645 132.14 34.60 8.73
N LEU A 646 133.42 34.97 8.88
CA LEU A 646 134.49 33.98 9.01
C LEU A 646 134.31 33.11 10.26
N THR A 647 133.83 33.69 11.37
CA THR A 647 133.46 32.97 12.60
C THR A 647 132.03 32.39 12.59
N SER A 648 131.10 32.97 11.83
CA SER A 648 129.68 32.66 11.85
C SER A 648 129.38 31.58 10.84
N ALA A 649 129.98 31.60 9.63
CA ALA A 649 129.96 30.48 8.69
C ALA A 649 130.56 29.20 9.32
N LYS A 650 131.51 29.35 10.24
CA LYS A 650 131.98 28.24 11.10
C LYS A 650 130.92 27.82 12.13
N SER A 651 130.25 28.77 12.80
CA SER A 651 129.21 28.49 13.80
C SER A 651 127.83 28.09 13.25
N THR A 652 127.48 28.43 12.00
CA THR A 652 126.21 28.13 11.33
C THR A 652 126.21 26.71 10.81
N VAL A 653 127.34 26.25 10.25
CA VAL A 653 127.56 24.82 9.98
C VAL A 653 127.42 24.01 11.27
N GLU A 654 127.94 24.52 12.39
CA GLU A 654 127.92 23.85 13.69
C GLU A 654 126.53 23.89 14.38
N SER A 655 125.78 24.97 14.24
CA SER A 655 124.41 25.11 14.78
C SER A 655 123.33 24.46 13.91
N LEU A 656 123.49 24.41 12.58
CA LEU A 656 122.64 23.62 11.69
C LEU A 656 122.81 22.12 11.96
N LYS A 657 124.05 21.65 12.20
CA LYS A 657 124.32 20.29 12.73
C LYS A 657 123.56 20.04 14.03
N LYS A 658 123.67 20.97 15.00
CA LYS A 658 123.02 20.84 16.31
C LYS A 658 121.48 20.85 16.24
N ARG A 659 120.87 21.63 15.33
CA ARG A 659 119.41 21.63 15.11
C ARG A 659 118.91 20.38 14.41
N LEU A 660 119.66 19.84 13.44
CA LEU A 660 119.35 18.55 12.82
C LEU A 660 119.46 17.41 13.85
N GLU A 661 120.47 17.44 14.73
CA GLU A 661 120.64 16.49 15.84
C GLU A 661 119.56 16.60 16.92
N GLN A 662 119.01 17.79 17.19
CA GLN A 662 117.94 18.01 18.17
C GLN A 662 116.54 17.70 17.64
N ARG A 663 116.28 17.93 16.35
CA ARG A 663 114.96 17.67 15.74
C ARG A 663 114.79 16.20 15.32
N GLY A 664 115.89 15.48 15.04
CA GLY A 664 115.88 14.03 14.80
C GLY A 664 115.11 13.23 15.87
N PRO A 665 115.43 13.39 17.17
CA PRO A 665 114.73 12.71 18.27
C PRO A 665 113.26 13.10 18.40
N ASP A 666 112.88 14.36 18.14
CA ASP A 666 111.48 14.80 18.23
C ASP A 666 110.64 14.30 17.04
N LEU A 667 111.26 14.19 15.85
CA LEU A 667 110.64 13.60 14.67
C LEU A 667 110.50 12.09 14.82
N GLU A 668 111.52 11.40 15.36
CA GLU A 668 111.41 10.00 15.77
C GLU A 668 110.31 9.82 16.83
N LYS A 669 110.27 10.64 17.88
CA LYS A 669 109.25 10.55 18.93
C LYS A 669 107.84 10.75 18.38
N LYS A 670 107.61 11.73 17.52
CA LYS A 670 106.29 11.95 16.89
C LYS A 670 105.95 10.90 15.84
N SER A 671 106.94 10.34 15.13
CA SER A 671 106.77 9.21 14.21
C SER A 671 106.43 7.92 14.98
N VAL A 672 107.05 7.69 16.14
CA VAL A 672 106.73 6.58 17.06
C VAL A 672 105.34 6.78 17.69
N THR A 673 104.99 8.01 18.06
CA THR A 673 103.66 8.32 18.61
C THR A 673 102.56 8.12 17.56
N PHE A 674 102.81 8.54 16.32
CA PHE A 674 101.88 8.35 15.21
C PHE A 674 101.77 6.89 14.80
N SER A 675 102.87 6.13 14.73
CA SER A 675 102.82 4.67 14.49
C SER A 675 102.14 3.91 15.63
N GLY A 676 102.32 4.33 16.89
CA GLY A 676 101.56 3.83 18.03
C GLY A 676 100.06 4.15 17.92
N ALA A 677 99.70 5.35 17.47
CA ALA A 677 98.31 5.74 17.22
C ALA A 677 97.69 5.01 16.02
N LEU A 678 98.47 4.70 14.98
CA LEU A 678 98.07 3.87 13.85
C LEU A 678 97.75 2.44 14.31
N LEU A 679 98.65 1.82 15.09
CA LEU A 679 98.43 0.48 15.65
C LEU A 679 97.24 0.46 16.62
N ALA A 680 97.09 1.46 17.47
CA ALA A 680 95.94 1.59 18.38
C ALA A 680 94.60 1.77 17.65
N ALA A 681 94.61 2.45 16.49
CA ALA A 681 93.45 2.59 15.62
C ALA A 681 93.23 1.38 14.68
N GLY A 682 94.16 0.41 14.65
CA GLY A 682 94.07 -0.82 13.88
C GLY A 682 94.62 -0.75 12.45
N PHE A 683 95.49 0.21 12.14
CA PHE A 683 96.23 0.31 10.89
C PHE A 683 97.64 -0.25 11.04
N ALA A 684 98.09 -1.07 10.07
CA ALA A 684 99.42 -1.68 10.11
C ALA A 684 100.54 -0.69 9.82
N ASP A 685 100.29 0.30 8.95
CA ASP A 685 101.25 1.30 8.50
C ASP A 685 100.56 2.58 7.97
N GLU A 686 101.38 3.59 7.63
CA GLU A 686 100.94 4.88 7.09
C GLU A 686 100.21 4.77 5.73
N PRO A 687 100.61 3.90 4.78
CA PRO A 687 99.84 3.60 3.57
C PRO A 687 98.43 3.03 3.82
N ALA A 688 98.27 2.06 4.73
CA ALA A 688 96.98 1.47 5.05
C ALA A 688 96.00 2.47 5.70
N PHE A 689 96.53 3.51 6.34
CA PHE A 689 95.76 4.64 6.85
C PHE A 689 95.27 5.56 5.71
N LEU A 690 96.13 5.88 4.74
CA LEU A 690 95.77 6.72 3.59
C LEU A 690 94.72 6.05 2.70
N GLU A 691 94.79 4.73 2.52
CA GLU A 691 93.81 3.95 1.75
C GLU A 691 92.43 3.87 2.44
N ALA A 692 92.41 3.93 3.77
CA ALA A 692 91.16 3.93 4.55
C ALA A 692 90.48 5.31 4.64
N ARG A 693 91.11 6.36 4.09
CA ARG A 693 90.59 7.72 4.14
C ARG A 693 89.51 7.92 3.07
N LEU A 694 88.26 8.10 3.50
CA LEU A 694 87.12 8.40 2.62
C LEU A 694 86.75 9.89 2.65
N SER A 695 86.16 10.35 1.55
CA SER A 695 85.58 11.69 1.46
C SER A 695 84.45 11.88 2.48
N LEU A 696 84.05 13.13 2.75
CA LEU A 696 82.92 13.41 3.64
C LEU A 696 81.59 12.92 3.03
N GLU A 697 81.48 12.96 1.70
CA GLU A 697 80.29 12.54 0.97
C GLU A 697 80.09 11.02 0.99
N ASP A 698 81.15 10.24 0.72
CA ASP A 698 81.08 8.77 0.77
C ASP A 698 80.79 8.24 2.19
N ARG A 699 81.28 8.94 3.22
CA ARG A 699 80.98 8.61 4.63
C ARG A 699 79.51 8.86 4.97
N ASN A 700 78.93 9.95 4.50
CA ASN A 700 77.52 10.27 4.74
C ASN A 700 76.59 9.26 4.04
N ILE A 701 76.92 8.82 2.83
CA ILE A 701 76.15 7.80 2.10
C ILE A 701 76.13 6.48 2.89
N LEU A 702 77.30 6.00 3.33
CA LEU A 702 77.41 4.76 4.11
C LEU A 702 76.76 4.89 5.51
N SER A 703 76.80 6.08 6.13
CA SER A 703 76.13 6.34 7.41
C SER A 703 74.62 6.29 7.29
N SER A 704 74.06 6.93 6.24
CA SER A 704 72.61 6.90 5.96
C SER A 704 72.10 5.48 5.74
N GLN A 705 72.83 4.68 4.95
CA GLN A 705 72.47 3.27 4.72
C GLN A 705 72.54 2.42 6.00
N ALA A 706 73.45 2.73 6.92
CA ALA A 706 73.52 2.07 8.22
C ALA A 706 72.35 2.45 9.14
N GLU A 707 71.94 3.72 9.13
CA GLU A 707 70.80 4.24 9.90
C GLU A 707 69.46 3.70 9.40
N GLU A 708 69.24 3.65 8.08
CA GLU A 708 68.04 3.06 7.47
C GLU A 708 67.85 1.59 7.87
N LEU A 709 68.94 0.79 7.81
CA LEU A 709 68.90 -0.62 8.21
C LEU A 709 68.65 -0.78 9.72
N ALA A 710 69.19 0.12 10.55
CA ALA A 710 68.95 0.11 11.99
C ALA A 710 67.50 0.45 12.31
N HIS A 711 66.93 1.48 11.67
CA HIS A 711 65.54 1.89 11.84
C HIS A 711 64.57 0.79 11.41
N ALA A 712 64.79 0.20 10.24
CA ALA A 712 63.97 -0.92 9.73
C ALA A 712 63.97 -2.11 10.70
N LYS A 713 65.11 -2.40 11.35
CA LYS A 713 65.22 -3.47 12.35
C LYS A 713 64.44 -3.14 13.62
N THR A 714 64.53 -1.91 14.13
CA THR A 714 63.78 -1.49 15.32
C THR A 714 62.27 -1.48 15.08
N GLU A 715 61.83 -1.06 13.90
CA GLU A 715 60.41 -1.03 13.55
C GLU A 715 59.83 -2.44 13.40
N LEU A 716 60.54 -3.33 12.70
CA LEU A 716 60.10 -4.71 12.51
C LEU A 716 60.01 -5.47 13.84
N THR A 717 61.00 -5.30 14.72
CA THR A 717 61.01 -5.93 16.05
C THR A 717 59.89 -5.40 16.96
N ALA A 718 59.56 -4.10 16.88
CA ALA A 718 58.42 -3.54 17.60
C ALA A 718 57.08 -4.14 17.13
N ARG A 719 56.87 -4.24 15.81
CA ARG A 719 55.66 -4.87 15.23
C ARG A 719 55.56 -6.35 15.61
N GLN A 720 56.65 -7.10 15.56
CA GLN A 720 56.68 -8.52 15.94
C GLN A 720 56.30 -8.73 17.41
N LYS A 721 56.83 -7.88 18.31
CA LYS A 721 56.51 -7.91 19.75
C LYS A 721 55.05 -7.55 20.02
N ASP A 722 54.52 -6.53 19.35
CA ASP A 722 53.11 -6.12 19.44
C ASP A 722 52.16 -7.27 19.07
N ARG A 723 52.39 -7.90 17.89
CA ARG A 723 51.57 -9.01 17.40
C ARG A 723 51.67 -10.25 18.28
N GLN A 724 52.87 -10.57 18.78
CA GLN A 724 53.06 -11.65 19.75
C GLN A 724 52.34 -11.39 21.08
N SER A 725 52.36 -10.15 21.56
CA SER A 725 51.64 -9.77 22.79
C SER A 725 50.12 -9.85 22.63
N SER A 726 49.61 -9.45 21.46
CA SER A 726 48.19 -9.56 21.09
C SER A 726 47.76 -11.02 20.99
N LEU A 727 48.56 -11.88 20.34
CA LEU A 727 48.30 -13.33 20.29
C LEU A 727 48.33 -13.97 21.69
N ALA A 728 49.24 -13.53 22.57
CA ALA A 728 49.30 -14.01 23.95
C ALA A 728 48.09 -13.57 24.78
N ALA A 729 47.60 -12.34 24.56
CA ALA A 729 46.38 -11.84 25.20
C ALA A 729 45.14 -12.62 24.71
N GLU A 730 45.01 -12.86 23.41
CA GLU A 730 43.91 -13.67 22.86
C GLU A 730 43.95 -15.12 23.34
N LYS A 731 45.14 -15.73 23.42
CA LYS A 731 45.32 -17.09 23.97
C LYS A 731 44.86 -17.21 25.43
N LYS A 732 45.03 -16.16 26.24
CA LYS A 732 44.58 -16.16 27.65
C LYS A 732 43.06 -16.17 27.79
N LYS A 733 42.30 -15.76 26.77
CA LYS A 733 40.82 -15.72 26.84
C LYS A 733 40.17 -17.11 26.82
N GLN A 734 40.86 -18.14 26.31
CA GLN A 734 40.44 -19.56 26.32
C GLN A 734 38.92 -19.78 26.13
N LEU A 735 38.34 -19.23 25.06
CA LEU A 735 36.88 -19.30 24.85
C LEU A 735 36.38 -20.70 24.47
N THR A 736 37.22 -21.55 23.88
CA THR A 736 36.84 -22.90 23.43
C THR A 736 38.07 -23.77 23.19
N ASP A 737 37.91 -25.09 23.36
CA ASP A 737 38.89 -26.11 23.02
C ASP A 737 38.56 -26.86 21.71
N LYS A 738 37.41 -26.55 21.08
CA LYS A 738 36.96 -27.19 19.83
C LYS A 738 37.67 -26.59 18.61
N ALA A 739 37.86 -27.40 17.57
CA ALA A 739 38.42 -26.93 16.30
C ALA A 739 37.48 -25.95 15.58
N LEU A 740 38.04 -25.08 14.73
CA LEU A 740 37.28 -24.08 13.98
C LEU A 740 36.27 -24.75 13.04
N GLU A 741 36.68 -25.85 12.40
CA GLU A 741 35.86 -26.63 11.47
C GLU A 741 34.64 -27.25 12.18
N ASP A 742 34.84 -27.80 13.38
CA ASP A 742 33.77 -28.41 14.17
C ASP A 742 32.76 -27.36 14.65
N LEU A 743 33.24 -26.17 15.03
CA LEU A 743 32.37 -25.07 15.44
C LEU A 743 31.59 -24.48 14.26
N GLN A 744 32.21 -24.38 13.08
CA GLN A 744 31.50 -23.95 11.86
C GLN A 744 30.43 -24.95 11.42
N LEU A 745 30.68 -26.25 11.57
CA LEU A 745 29.70 -27.29 11.30
C LEU A 745 28.55 -27.23 12.32
N MET A 746 28.86 -27.11 13.61
CA MET A 746 27.89 -26.93 14.68
C MET A 746 27.04 -25.66 14.48
N GLN A 747 27.63 -24.56 14.03
CA GLN A 747 26.91 -23.33 13.69
C GLN A 747 25.92 -23.54 12.53
N LYS A 748 26.32 -24.26 11.48
CA LYS A 748 25.42 -24.61 10.37
C LYS A 748 24.25 -25.49 10.82
N GLU A 749 24.51 -26.46 11.69
CA GLU A 749 23.46 -27.34 12.24
C GLU A 749 22.48 -26.56 13.13
N LEU A 750 23.00 -25.65 13.97
CA LEU A 750 22.20 -24.74 14.79
C LEU A 750 21.35 -23.79 13.93
N GLU A 751 21.90 -23.24 12.85
CA GLU A 751 21.16 -22.40 11.91
C GLU A 751 20.05 -23.19 11.19
N ALA A 752 20.34 -24.41 10.72
CA ALA A 752 19.35 -25.26 10.07
C ALA A 752 18.19 -25.62 11.02
N THR A 753 18.49 -26.03 12.25
CA THR A 753 17.46 -26.33 13.27
C THR A 753 16.67 -25.09 13.67
N ARG A 754 17.31 -23.92 13.77
CA ARG A 754 16.62 -22.67 14.09
C ARG A 754 15.66 -22.23 12.99
N ASN A 755 16.01 -22.45 11.72
CA ASN A 755 15.14 -22.15 10.59
C ASN A 755 13.87 -23.03 10.60
N VAL A 756 14.05 -24.35 10.78
CA VAL A 756 12.91 -25.28 10.90
C VAL A 756 12.00 -24.89 12.07
N LEU A 757 12.60 -24.55 13.22
CA LEU A 757 11.83 -24.14 14.40
C LEU A 757 11.09 -22.80 14.18
N SER A 758 11.69 -21.87 13.43
CA SER A 758 11.05 -20.60 13.05
C SER A 758 9.81 -20.83 12.17
N ASP A 759 9.87 -21.78 11.23
CA ASP A 759 8.74 -22.13 10.38
C ASP A 759 7.58 -22.74 11.20
N VAL A 760 7.91 -23.60 12.17
CA VAL A 760 6.92 -24.18 13.10
C VAL A 760 6.25 -23.09 13.95
N VAL A 761 7.04 -22.17 14.52
CA VAL A 761 6.52 -21.03 15.29
C VAL A 761 5.61 -20.14 14.44
N ALA A 762 5.97 -19.90 13.18
CA ALA A 762 5.16 -19.13 12.24
C ALA A 762 3.82 -19.83 11.94
N ALA A 763 3.85 -21.14 11.70
CA ALA A 763 2.64 -21.94 11.45
C ALA A 763 1.68 -21.95 12.65
N LEU A 764 2.20 -22.08 13.88
CA LEU A 764 1.40 -22.04 15.11
C LEU A 764 0.77 -20.65 15.32
N LYS A 765 1.53 -19.56 15.10
CA LYS A 765 1.00 -18.19 15.14
C LYS A 765 -0.10 -17.95 14.11
N HIS A 766 0.09 -18.45 12.88
CA HIS A 766 -0.92 -18.33 11.84
C HIS A 766 -2.24 -19.01 12.24
N LYS A 767 -2.17 -20.25 12.76
CA LYS A 767 -3.36 -20.98 13.24
C LYS A 767 -4.11 -20.22 14.35
N LEU A 768 -3.39 -19.63 15.30
CA LEU A 768 -4.01 -18.83 16.36
C LEU A 768 -4.68 -17.56 15.82
N ASN A 769 -4.01 -16.84 14.93
CA ASN A 769 -4.55 -15.62 14.32
C ASN A 769 -5.77 -15.90 13.41
N GLU A 770 -5.75 -17.00 12.67
CA GLU A 770 -6.89 -17.41 11.85
C GLU A 770 -8.09 -17.76 12.75
N ASN A 771 -7.85 -18.42 13.88
CA ASN A 771 -8.88 -18.71 14.86
C ASN A 771 -9.47 -17.44 15.50
N THR A 772 -8.65 -16.47 15.91
CA THR A 772 -9.15 -15.21 16.47
C THR A 772 -9.97 -14.42 15.45
N ALA A 773 -9.54 -14.37 14.18
CA ALA A 773 -10.31 -13.77 13.10
C ALA A 773 -11.63 -14.50 12.84
N SER A 774 -11.68 -15.83 12.97
CA SER A 774 -12.92 -16.61 12.90
C SER A 774 -13.87 -16.33 14.07
N VAL A 775 -13.33 -16.19 15.29
CA VAL A 775 -14.11 -15.80 16.50
C VAL A 775 -14.73 -14.41 16.33
N GLU A 776 -13.99 -13.42 15.83
CA GLU A 776 -14.54 -12.07 15.58
C GLU A 776 -15.60 -12.06 14.47
N ARG A 777 -15.40 -12.84 13.40
CA ARG A 777 -16.40 -13.04 12.34
C ARG A 777 -17.68 -13.67 12.89
N ILE A 778 -17.59 -14.65 13.79
CA ILE A 778 -18.78 -15.23 14.44
C ILE A 778 -19.46 -14.21 15.35
N LYS A 779 -18.71 -13.43 16.14
CA LYS A 779 -19.27 -12.40 17.03
C LYS A 779 -20.06 -11.34 16.26
N THR A 780 -19.50 -10.84 15.15
CA THR A 780 -20.16 -9.85 14.29
C THR A 780 -21.42 -10.42 13.62
N LYS A 781 -21.36 -11.64 13.09
CA LYS A 781 -22.53 -12.32 12.50
C LYS A 781 -23.61 -12.64 13.54
N HIS A 782 -23.25 -13.01 14.77
CA HIS A 782 -24.23 -13.20 15.85
C HIS A 782 -25.00 -11.92 16.17
N SER A 783 -24.32 -10.76 16.17
CA SER A 783 -25.00 -9.47 16.33
C SER A 783 -25.99 -9.19 15.20
N ALA A 784 -25.60 -9.49 13.95
CA ALA A 784 -26.48 -9.35 12.79
C ALA A 784 -27.70 -10.28 12.85
N VAL A 785 -27.50 -11.54 13.28
CA VAL A 785 -28.59 -12.50 13.54
C VAL A 785 -29.52 -11.98 14.62
N GLY A 786 -28.99 -11.38 15.70
CA GLY A 786 -29.81 -10.78 16.76
C GLY A 786 -30.74 -9.68 16.24
N LEU A 787 -30.20 -8.76 15.43
CA LEU A 787 -30.99 -7.69 14.81
C LEU A 787 -32.04 -8.24 13.83
N GLN A 788 -31.65 -9.15 12.95
CA GLN A 788 -32.56 -9.77 11.98
C GLN A 788 -33.66 -10.60 12.68
N ARG A 789 -33.35 -11.24 13.80
CA ARG A 789 -34.34 -11.98 14.61
C ARG A 789 -35.41 -11.06 15.18
N ASN A 790 -35.05 -9.86 15.60
CA ASN A 790 -36.02 -8.87 16.09
C ASN A 790 -36.97 -8.40 14.96
N GLU A 791 -36.43 -8.13 13.77
CA GLU A 791 -37.23 -7.78 12.60
C GLU A 791 -38.16 -8.93 12.18
N TYR A 792 -37.64 -10.15 12.12
CA TYR A 792 -38.46 -11.35 11.87
C TYR A 792 -39.58 -11.48 12.90
N GLN A 793 -39.30 -11.34 14.20
CA GLN A 793 -40.33 -11.43 15.25
C GLN A 793 -41.42 -10.36 15.10
N ARG A 794 -41.07 -9.15 14.65
CA ARG A 794 -42.04 -8.09 14.38
C ARG A 794 -43.01 -8.49 13.27
N TRP A 795 -42.49 -9.01 12.16
CA TRP A 795 -43.30 -9.47 11.03
C TRP A 795 -44.06 -10.76 11.34
N GLU A 796 -43.51 -11.64 12.16
CA GLU A 796 -44.17 -12.84 12.68
C GLU A 796 -45.41 -12.47 13.49
N LYS A 797 -45.29 -11.52 14.43
CA LYS A 797 -46.45 -11.02 15.20
C LYS A 797 -47.52 -10.41 14.29
N LEU A 798 -47.11 -9.62 13.31
CA LEU A 798 -48.06 -9.01 12.36
C LEU A 798 -48.72 -10.07 11.47
N HIS A 799 -47.96 -11.07 11.03
CA HIS A 799 -48.46 -12.21 10.27
C HIS A 799 -49.50 -13.01 11.08
N GLN A 800 -49.22 -13.27 12.35
CA GLN A 800 -50.17 -13.93 13.25
C GLN A 800 -51.48 -13.16 13.45
N LEU A 801 -51.48 -11.84 13.33
CA LEU A 801 -52.69 -11.03 13.45
C LEU A 801 -53.48 -10.94 12.14
N ILE A 802 -52.82 -10.54 11.05
CA ILE A 802 -53.49 -10.17 9.80
C ILE A 802 -52.95 -10.87 8.57
N GLY A 803 -51.83 -11.58 8.66
CA GLY A 803 -51.22 -12.20 7.49
C GLY A 803 -51.83 -13.56 7.16
N SER A 804 -52.01 -13.80 5.86
CA SER A 804 -52.37 -15.12 5.32
C SER A 804 -51.99 -15.20 3.85
N ALA A 805 -51.56 -16.39 3.40
CA ALA A 805 -51.16 -16.62 2.01
C ALA A 805 -52.32 -16.41 1.02
N ASP A 806 -53.55 -16.70 1.44
CA ASP A 806 -54.77 -16.57 0.66
C ASP A 806 -55.43 -15.17 0.76
N GLY A 807 -54.87 -14.27 1.58
CA GLY A 807 -55.44 -12.94 1.83
C GLY A 807 -56.73 -12.92 2.67
N LYS A 808 -57.28 -14.09 3.04
CA LYS A 808 -58.60 -14.20 3.67
C LYS A 808 -58.64 -13.61 5.07
N LYS A 809 -57.56 -13.68 5.85
CA LYS A 809 -57.58 -13.38 7.28
C LYS A 809 -57.93 -11.93 7.58
N TYR A 810 -57.19 -10.97 7.01
CA TYR A 810 -57.49 -9.55 7.24
C TYR A 810 -58.75 -9.09 6.50
N ARG A 811 -58.99 -9.65 5.31
CA ARG A 811 -60.20 -9.38 4.53
C ARG A 811 -61.45 -9.75 5.32
N ASN A 812 -61.55 -10.98 5.82
CA ASN A 812 -62.75 -11.45 6.51
C ASN A 812 -63.02 -10.64 7.78
N PHE A 813 -61.95 -10.19 8.46
CA PHE A 813 -62.07 -9.27 9.59
C PHE A 813 -62.68 -7.93 9.18
N ALA A 814 -62.11 -7.28 8.14
CA ALA A 814 -62.63 -6.01 7.63
C ALA A 814 -64.05 -6.13 7.08
N GLN A 815 -64.36 -7.24 6.39
CA GLN A 815 -65.69 -7.55 5.88
C GLN A 815 -66.70 -7.81 7.00
N GLY A 816 -66.31 -8.48 8.09
CA GLY A 816 -67.18 -8.67 9.25
C GLY A 816 -67.62 -7.35 9.89
N LEU A 817 -66.71 -6.37 9.99
CA LEU A 817 -67.03 -5.01 10.45
C LEU A 817 -67.93 -4.26 9.46
N THR A 818 -67.66 -4.43 8.16
CA THR A 818 -68.45 -3.78 7.10
C THR A 818 -69.87 -4.37 7.04
N PHE A 819 -69.98 -5.68 7.22
CA PHE A 819 -71.24 -6.39 7.28
C PHE A 819 -72.06 -5.98 8.51
N GLU A 820 -71.42 -5.79 9.65
CA GLU A 820 -72.06 -5.27 10.86
C GLU A 820 -72.67 -3.87 10.65
N LEU A 821 -71.96 -2.99 9.95
CA LEU A 821 -72.49 -1.68 9.56
C LEU A 821 -73.70 -1.80 8.61
N MET A 822 -73.69 -2.78 7.70
CA MET A 822 -74.82 -3.06 6.80
C MET A 822 -76.06 -3.48 7.58
N VAL A 823 -75.90 -4.41 8.51
CA VAL A 823 -76.98 -4.93 9.36
C VAL A 823 -77.58 -3.81 10.20
N SER A 824 -76.76 -2.91 10.74
CA SER A 824 -77.23 -1.73 11.45
C SER A 824 -78.10 -0.83 10.56
N HIS A 825 -77.67 -0.51 9.34
CA HIS A 825 -78.48 0.28 8.40
C HIS A 825 -79.75 -0.45 7.92
N ALA A 826 -79.69 -1.76 7.73
CA ALA A 826 -80.84 -2.58 7.37
C ALA A 826 -81.88 -2.59 8.51
N ASN A 827 -81.45 -2.78 9.76
CA ASN A 827 -82.33 -2.72 10.94
C ASN A 827 -83.01 -1.36 11.09
N GLN A 828 -82.31 -0.25 10.81
CA GLN A 828 -82.92 1.08 10.80
C GLN A 828 -84.05 1.23 9.77
N GLN A 829 -84.00 0.50 8.65
CA GLN A 829 -85.10 0.47 7.68
C GLN A 829 -86.17 -0.55 8.06
N LEU A 830 -85.76 -1.70 8.61
CA LEU A 830 -86.66 -2.77 9.02
C LEU A 830 -87.64 -2.30 10.09
N VAL A 831 -87.19 -1.54 11.10
CA VAL A 831 -88.06 -0.98 12.14
C VAL A 831 -89.17 -0.08 11.57
N LYS A 832 -88.96 0.56 10.42
CA LYS A 832 -89.99 1.37 9.75
C LYS A 832 -91.04 0.53 9.03
N MET A 833 -90.71 -0.72 8.69
CA MET A 833 -91.59 -1.65 7.98
C MET A 833 -92.27 -2.65 8.92
N THR A 834 -91.58 -3.08 9.99
CA THR A 834 -92.08 -4.00 11.01
C THR A 834 -91.27 -3.89 12.30
N ASP A 835 -91.94 -3.90 13.45
CA ASP A 835 -91.32 -3.95 14.79
C ASP A 835 -91.01 -5.40 15.24
N ARG A 836 -91.55 -6.40 14.55
CA ARG A 836 -91.46 -7.81 14.91
C ARG A 836 -90.05 -8.40 14.78
N TYR A 837 -89.28 -7.96 13.77
CA TYR A 837 -88.02 -8.60 13.40
C TYR A 837 -86.80 -7.68 13.59
N GLN A 838 -85.70 -8.26 14.08
CA GLN A 838 -84.38 -7.62 14.11
C GLN A 838 -83.32 -8.56 13.53
N LEU A 839 -82.50 -8.03 12.62
CA LEU A 839 -81.39 -8.76 12.03
C LEU A 839 -80.19 -8.72 12.98
N ILE A 840 -79.62 -9.89 13.26
CA ILE A 840 -78.42 -10.04 14.07
C ILE A 840 -77.40 -10.89 13.32
N ARG A 841 -76.12 -10.60 13.56
CA ARG A 841 -75.02 -11.38 12.98
C ARG A 841 -74.79 -12.65 13.78
N ASP A 842 -74.37 -13.71 13.11
CA ASP A 842 -73.87 -14.88 13.81
C ASP A 842 -72.52 -14.57 14.51
N ALA A 843 -72.35 -15.05 15.74
CA ALA A 843 -71.13 -14.84 16.51
C ALA A 843 -69.94 -15.68 16.01
N SER A 844 -70.22 -16.86 15.47
CA SER A 844 -69.24 -17.81 14.94
C SER A 844 -68.93 -17.58 13.46
N GLN A 845 -69.90 -17.07 12.70
CA GLN A 845 -69.76 -16.79 11.26
C GLN A 845 -70.07 -15.31 10.98
N PRO A 846 -69.04 -14.44 10.92
CA PRO A 846 -69.22 -12.99 10.82
C PRO A 846 -69.93 -12.48 9.55
N LEU A 847 -70.19 -13.35 8.57
CA LEU A 847 -70.87 -13.02 7.32
C LEU A 847 -72.26 -13.68 7.20
N GLU A 848 -72.76 -14.30 8.28
CA GLU A 848 -74.08 -14.93 8.34
C GLU A 848 -75.07 -14.11 9.18
N LEU A 849 -76.35 -14.22 8.82
CA LEU A 849 -77.45 -13.47 9.42
C LEU A 849 -78.51 -14.37 10.00
N ASN A 850 -78.92 -14.02 11.21
CA ASN A 850 -80.09 -14.56 11.88
C ASN A 850 -81.11 -13.46 12.12
N VAL A 851 -82.37 -13.84 12.30
CA VAL A 851 -83.47 -12.95 12.66
C VAL A 851 -83.90 -13.24 14.09
N MET A 852 -84.01 -12.20 14.90
CA MET A 852 -84.62 -12.24 16.22
C MET A 852 -86.09 -11.82 16.09
N ASP A 853 -87.01 -12.69 16.51
CA ASP A 853 -88.45 -12.41 16.54
C ASP A 853 -88.86 -11.91 17.94
N HIS A 854 -89.20 -10.63 18.05
CA HIS A 854 -89.62 -10.00 19.31
C HIS A 854 -90.97 -10.52 19.80
N TYR A 855 -91.85 -10.97 18.91
CA TYR A 855 -93.19 -11.44 19.27
C TYR A 855 -93.13 -12.89 19.79
N GLN A 856 -92.01 -13.57 19.61
CA GLN A 856 -91.72 -14.91 20.14
C GLN A 856 -90.61 -14.88 21.19
N ALA A 857 -90.70 -13.92 22.13
CA ALA A 857 -89.80 -13.77 23.27
C ALA A 857 -88.31 -13.71 22.89
N GLY A 858 -87.97 -13.13 21.72
CA GLY A 858 -86.60 -12.95 21.26
C GLY A 858 -85.97 -14.22 20.67
N GLN A 859 -86.76 -15.18 20.17
CA GLN A 859 -86.23 -16.38 19.54
C GLN A 859 -85.39 -16.03 18.30
N ILE A 860 -84.16 -16.56 18.24
CA ILE A 860 -83.23 -16.40 17.12
C ILE A 860 -83.45 -17.52 16.10
N ARG A 861 -83.72 -17.17 14.85
CA ARG A 861 -83.92 -18.10 13.74
C ARG A 861 -82.99 -17.78 12.58
N SER A 862 -82.59 -18.81 11.84
CA SER A 862 -81.85 -18.60 10.60
C SER A 862 -82.75 -17.93 9.56
N THR A 863 -82.18 -16.98 8.81
CA THR A 863 -82.83 -16.32 7.66
C THR A 863 -83.29 -17.28 6.57
N LYS A 864 -82.78 -18.53 6.56
CA LYS A 864 -83.16 -19.57 5.59
C LYS A 864 -84.56 -20.15 5.80
N ASN A 865 -85.17 -19.96 6.97
CA ASN A 865 -86.44 -20.58 7.37
C ASN A 865 -87.62 -19.59 7.45
N LEU A 866 -87.52 -18.43 6.80
CA LEU A 866 -88.57 -17.39 6.79
C LEU A 866 -89.66 -17.69 5.74
N SER A 867 -90.89 -17.21 5.98
CA SER A 867 -91.98 -17.30 5.00
C SER A 867 -91.77 -16.37 3.78
N GLY A 868 -92.50 -16.58 2.69
CA GLY A 868 -92.31 -15.84 1.44
C GLY A 868 -92.44 -14.32 1.56
N GLY A 869 -93.41 -13.83 2.35
CA GLY A 869 -93.58 -12.40 2.61
C GLY A 869 -92.51 -11.83 3.55
N GLU A 870 -92.06 -12.60 4.55
CA GLU A 870 -91.04 -12.19 5.52
C GLU A 870 -89.65 -12.13 4.88
N SER A 871 -89.32 -13.12 4.04
CA SER A 871 -88.08 -13.12 3.26
C SER A 871 -88.02 -11.92 2.31
N PHE A 872 -89.17 -11.49 1.76
CA PHE A 872 -89.25 -10.29 0.93
C PHE A 872 -88.93 -9.01 1.70
N ILE A 873 -89.52 -8.81 2.89
CA ILE A 873 -89.24 -7.64 3.75
C ILE A 873 -87.78 -7.61 4.23
N VAL A 874 -87.24 -8.75 4.64
CA VAL A 874 -85.82 -8.87 5.05
C VAL A 874 -84.88 -8.59 3.87
N SER A 875 -85.20 -9.12 2.69
CA SER A 875 -84.41 -8.89 1.47
C SER A 875 -84.46 -7.42 1.02
N LEU A 876 -85.63 -6.79 1.06
CA LEU A 876 -85.81 -5.38 0.71
C LEU A 876 -85.04 -4.47 1.68
N THR A 877 -85.13 -4.71 2.98
CA THR A 877 -84.44 -3.90 4.00
C THR A 877 -82.92 -4.05 3.96
N LEU A 878 -82.41 -5.25 3.64
CA LEU A 878 -80.98 -5.47 3.39
C LEU A 878 -80.50 -4.78 2.12
N ALA A 879 -81.26 -4.84 1.02
CA ALA A 879 -80.93 -4.12 -0.21
C ALA A 879 -80.89 -2.60 0.01
N LEU A 880 -81.82 -2.07 0.81
CA LEU A 880 -81.83 -0.66 1.21
C LEU A 880 -80.65 -0.30 2.14
N GLY A 881 -80.29 -1.19 3.07
CA GLY A 881 -79.10 -1.04 3.93
C GLY A 881 -77.80 -1.01 3.11
N LEU A 882 -77.67 -1.89 2.13
CA LEU A 882 -76.55 -1.94 1.19
C LEU A 882 -76.47 -0.67 0.33
N SER A 883 -77.61 -0.17 -0.16
CA SER A 883 -77.70 1.08 -0.93
C SER A 883 -77.25 2.31 -0.12
N LYS A 884 -77.39 2.32 1.22
CA LYS A 884 -76.83 3.39 2.06
C LYS A 884 -75.31 3.28 2.23
N MET A 885 -74.76 2.07 2.29
CA MET A 885 -73.32 1.83 2.45
C MET A 885 -72.49 2.14 1.19
N ALA A 886 -73.03 1.88 0.00
CA ALA A 886 -72.32 2.07 -1.27
C ALA A 886 -71.94 3.55 -1.55
N SER A 887 -72.58 4.50 -0.86
CA SER A 887 -72.48 5.95 -1.07
C SER A 887 -71.07 6.58 -1.07
N LYS A 888 -70.05 5.91 -0.49
CA LYS A 888 -68.67 6.46 -0.42
C LYS A 888 -67.78 6.19 -1.64
N LYS A 889 -68.05 5.16 -2.45
CA LYS A 889 -67.23 4.82 -3.64
C LYS A 889 -68.05 4.54 -4.91
N VAL A 890 -69.28 4.02 -4.78
CA VAL A 890 -70.16 3.70 -5.91
C VAL A 890 -71.58 4.17 -5.55
N ARG A 891 -72.01 5.32 -6.07
CA ARG A 891 -73.38 5.81 -5.85
C ARG A 891 -74.37 4.94 -6.62
N VAL A 892 -75.21 4.21 -5.88
CA VAL A 892 -76.36 3.49 -6.44
C VAL A 892 -77.61 4.34 -6.19
N ASP A 893 -77.88 5.24 -7.13
CA ASP A 893 -78.98 6.22 -7.05
C ASP A 893 -80.29 5.69 -7.65
N SER A 894 -80.27 4.48 -8.24
CA SER A 894 -81.44 3.85 -8.88
C SER A 894 -81.65 2.43 -8.36
N LEU A 895 -82.89 2.07 -8.03
CA LEU A 895 -83.30 0.73 -7.59
C LEU A 895 -84.54 0.28 -8.37
N PHE A 896 -84.51 -0.90 -8.97
CA PHE A 896 -85.67 -1.50 -9.64
C PHE A 896 -86.19 -2.69 -8.82
N LEU A 897 -87.48 -2.73 -8.53
CA LEU A 897 -88.17 -3.79 -7.81
C LEU A 897 -89.06 -4.55 -8.79
N ASP A 898 -88.79 -5.85 -8.99
CA ASP A 898 -89.53 -6.68 -9.94
C ASP A 898 -90.34 -7.75 -9.20
N GLU A 899 -91.65 -7.50 -9.06
CA GLU A 899 -92.64 -8.39 -8.42
C GLU A 899 -92.31 -8.73 -6.93
N GLY A 900 -93.26 -9.36 -6.22
CA GLY A 900 -93.10 -9.74 -4.79
C GLY A 900 -93.98 -8.96 -3.80
N PHE A 901 -94.65 -7.92 -4.27
CA PHE A 901 -95.71 -7.25 -3.51
C PHE A 901 -97.00 -8.08 -3.38
N GLY A 902 -97.18 -9.11 -4.23
CA GLY A 902 -98.36 -9.99 -4.20
C GLY A 902 -98.34 -11.07 -3.11
N THR A 903 -97.21 -11.28 -2.44
CA THR A 903 -97.09 -12.18 -1.28
C THR A 903 -97.23 -11.47 0.06
N LEU A 904 -97.40 -10.14 0.03
CA LEU A 904 -97.68 -9.32 1.20
C LEU A 904 -99.20 -9.22 1.41
N ASP A 905 -99.62 -9.12 2.66
CA ASP A 905 -100.98 -8.69 2.98
C ASP A 905 -101.12 -7.18 2.75
N GLU A 906 -102.37 -6.70 2.79
CA GLU A 906 -102.71 -5.33 2.43
C GLU A 906 -102.07 -4.28 3.37
N GLU A 907 -101.95 -4.61 4.67
CA GLU A 907 -101.29 -3.76 5.68
C GLU A 907 -99.76 -3.69 5.50
N ALA A 908 -99.08 -4.82 5.25
CA ALA A 908 -97.64 -4.81 5.01
C ALA A 908 -97.30 -4.15 3.66
N LEU A 909 -98.16 -4.29 2.65
CA LEU A 909 -98.00 -3.64 1.35
C LEU A 909 -98.07 -2.11 1.48
N GLU A 910 -98.98 -1.58 2.29
CA GLU A 910 -99.11 -0.14 2.54
C GLU A 910 -97.86 0.42 3.23
N THR A 911 -97.40 -0.24 4.30
CA THR A 911 -96.22 0.17 5.07
C THR A 911 -94.93 0.12 4.22
N ALA A 912 -94.81 -0.90 3.38
CA ALA A 912 -93.70 -1.01 2.43
C ALA A 912 -93.71 0.14 1.40
N LEU A 913 -94.89 0.53 0.91
CA LEU A 913 -95.04 1.63 -0.04
C LEU A 913 -94.72 2.99 0.55
N GLU A 914 -95.16 3.28 1.78
CA GLU A 914 -94.79 4.52 2.48
C GLU A 914 -93.28 4.64 2.67
N THR A 915 -92.63 3.54 3.04
CA THR A 915 -91.17 3.51 3.23
C THR A 915 -90.42 3.76 1.91
N LEU A 916 -90.93 3.22 0.79
CA LEU A 916 -90.39 3.45 -0.55
C LEU A 916 -90.60 4.90 -1.01
N SER A 917 -91.75 5.50 -0.73
CA SER A 917 -92.00 6.92 -1.03
C SER A 917 -91.09 7.85 -0.23
N GLY A 918 -90.77 7.53 1.02
CA GLY A 918 -89.79 8.28 1.82
C GLY A 918 -88.39 8.28 1.20
N LEU A 919 -87.97 7.16 0.59
CA LEU A 919 -86.67 7.05 -0.08
C LEU A 919 -86.61 7.80 -1.42
N GLN A 920 -87.75 8.02 -2.08
CA GLN A 920 -87.84 8.87 -3.27
C GLN A 920 -87.55 10.34 -2.91
N GLN A 921 -87.97 10.80 -1.72
CA GLN A 921 -87.66 12.15 -1.21
C GLN A 921 -86.16 12.36 -0.94
N ASP A 922 -85.44 11.29 -0.60
CA ASP A 922 -83.98 11.27 -0.43
C ASP A 922 -83.21 11.31 -1.78
N GLY A 923 -83.90 11.51 -2.91
CA GLY A 923 -83.30 11.70 -4.23
C GLY A 923 -82.98 10.41 -4.99
N LYS A 924 -83.48 9.25 -4.54
CA LYS A 924 -83.28 7.95 -5.21
C LYS A 924 -84.40 7.66 -6.21
N LEU A 925 -84.03 7.13 -7.38
CA LEU A 925 -84.97 6.70 -8.41
C LEU A 925 -85.39 5.25 -8.15
N ILE A 926 -86.65 5.04 -7.78
CA ILE A 926 -87.20 3.70 -7.54
C ILE A 926 -88.15 3.34 -8.69
N GLY A 927 -87.83 2.29 -9.44
CA GLY A 927 -88.70 1.70 -10.45
C GLY A 927 -89.39 0.46 -9.89
N ILE A 928 -90.69 0.31 -10.11
CA ILE A 928 -91.46 -0.85 -9.62
C ILE A 928 -92.16 -1.52 -10.81
N ILE A 929 -92.01 -2.83 -10.92
CA ILE A 929 -92.71 -3.70 -11.87
C ILE A 929 -93.64 -4.59 -11.05
N SER A 930 -94.95 -4.47 -11.26
CA SER A 930 -95.94 -5.26 -10.51
C SER A 930 -97.27 -5.37 -11.26
N HIS A 931 -97.94 -6.51 -11.11
CA HIS A 931 -99.31 -6.74 -11.57
C HIS A 931 -100.39 -6.38 -10.53
N VAL A 932 -100.01 -6.12 -9.27
CA VAL A 932 -100.94 -5.85 -8.15
C VAL A 932 -101.73 -4.56 -8.39
N SER A 933 -103.06 -4.63 -8.25
CA SER A 933 -103.96 -3.49 -8.51
C SER A 933 -103.74 -2.32 -7.54
N ALA A 934 -103.45 -2.58 -6.27
CA ALA A 934 -103.22 -1.53 -5.25
C ALA A 934 -102.06 -0.58 -5.61
N LEU A 935 -101.03 -1.06 -6.32
CA LEU A 935 -99.91 -0.24 -6.79
C LEU A 935 -100.28 0.70 -7.95
N LYS A 936 -101.28 0.32 -8.76
CA LYS A 936 -101.74 1.11 -9.91
C LYS A 936 -102.50 2.37 -9.49
N GLU A 937 -103.01 2.42 -8.27
CA GLU A 937 -103.75 3.59 -7.77
C GLU A 937 -102.84 4.60 -7.05
N ARG A 938 -101.71 4.14 -6.46
CA ARG A 938 -100.81 5.02 -5.67
C ARG A 938 -99.65 5.64 -6.47
N ILE A 939 -99.20 5.00 -7.55
CA ILE A 939 -98.07 5.49 -8.36
C ILE A 939 -98.61 6.15 -9.63
N ASN A 940 -98.55 7.48 -9.70
CA ASN A 940 -99.12 8.25 -10.81
C ASN A 940 -98.36 8.11 -12.14
N THR A 941 -97.04 7.88 -12.10
CA THR A 941 -96.20 7.74 -13.29
C THR A 941 -96.09 6.27 -13.68
N GLN A 942 -96.77 5.86 -14.75
CA GLN A 942 -96.89 4.45 -15.14
C GLN A 942 -96.44 4.20 -16.57
N ILE A 943 -95.68 3.13 -16.77
CA ILE A 943 -95.42 2.54 -18.10
C ILE A 943 -96.28 1.27 -18.19
N LYS A 944 -97.35 1.33 -18.98
CA LYS A 944 -98.31 0.24 -19.17
C LYS A 944 -97.92 -0.63 -20.36
N ILE A 945 -97.86 -1.93 -20.13
CA ILE A 945 -97.60 -2.95 -21.16
C ILE A 945 -98.90 -3.70 -21.41
N SER A 946 -99.43 -3.65 -22.63
CA SER A 946 -100.64 -4.35 -23.05
C SER A 946 -100.31 -5.42 -24.09
N PRO A 947 -100.73 -6.69 -23.91
CA PRO A 947 -100.51 -7.73 -24.90
C PRO A 947 -101.39 -7.50 -26.15
N VAL A 948 -100.86 -7.83 -27.34
CA VAL A 948 -101.56 -7.77 -28.64
C VAL A 948 -101.43 -9.13 -29.33
N SER A 949 -102.43 -9.48 -30.17
CA SER A 949 -102.45 -10.75 -30.91
C SER A 949 -101.18 -10.98 -31.74
N GLY A 950 -100.63 -12.19 -31.69
CA GLY A 950 -99.42 -12.59 -32.43
C GLY A 950 -98.11 -12.47 -31.65
N GLY A 951 -98.15 -12.54 -30.31
CA GLY A 951 -96.95 -12.56 -29.45
C GLY A 951 -96.23 -11.22 -29.33
N ARG A 952 -96.91 -10.11 -29.64
CA ARG A 952 -96.37 -8.74 -29.52
C ARG A 952 -97.05 -8.01 -28.38
N SER A 953 -96.33 -7.13 -27.70
CA SER A 953 -96.89 -6.25 -26.67
C SER A 953 -96.72 -4.79 -27.08
N THR A 954 -97.69 -3.95 -26.75
CA THR A 954 -97.60 -2.50 -26.90
C THR A 954 -97.25 -1.86 -25.57
N VAL A 955 -96.32 -0.91 -25.59
CA VAL A 955 -95.90 -0.16 -24.40
C VAL A 955 -96.41 1.27 -24.53
N SER A 956 -97.02 1.78 -23.47
CA SER A 956 -97.63 3.12 -23.41
C SER A 956 -97.33 3.78 -22.06
N GLY A 957 -97.02 5.07 -22.06
CA GLY A 957 -96.69 5.80 -20.83
C GLY A 957 -95.74 6.97 -21.07
N PRO A 958 -95.39 7.72 -20.01
CA PRO A 958 -94.44 8.82 -20.08
C PRO A 958 -93.09 8.35 -20.62
N GLY A 959 -92.59 9.01 -21.67
CA GLY A 959 -91.30 8.67 -22.30
C GLY A 959 -91.35 7.58 -23.39
N CYS A 960 -92.48 6.90 -23.58
CA CYS A 960 -92.64 5.90 -24.64
C CYS A 960 -93.00 6.58 -25.98
N LYS A 961 -92.09 6.58 -26.97
CA LYS A 961 -92.37 7.04 -28.35
C LYS A 961 -92.31 5.86 -29.32
N ARG A 962 -93.31 5.74 -30.20
CA ARG A 962 -93.28 4.77 -31.30
C ARG A 962 -92.30 5.27 -32.36
N GLN A 963 -91.15 4.61 -32.49
CA GLN A 963 -90.26 4.84 -33.62
C GLN A 963 -90.97 4.36 -34.89
N ILE A 964 -91.45 5.30 -35.70
CA ILE A 964 -91.82 5.03 -37.08
C ILE A 964 -90.50 5.01 -37.85
N PRO A 965 -90.11 3.90 -38.51
CA PRO A 965 -88.89 3.88 -39.29
C PRO A 965 -89.02 4.90 -40.43
N SER A 966 -88.12 5.88 -40.48
CA SER A 966 -87.93 6.73 -41.64
C SER A 966 -87.43 5.87 -42.79
N SER A 967 -88.23 5.73 -43.84
CA SER A 967 -87.77 5.20 -45.12
C SER A 967 -86.73 6.14 -45.72
N GLY A 968 -85.48 5.68 -45.77
CA GLY A 968 -84.33 6.38 -46.34
C GLY A 968 -83.07 5.56 -46.10
#